data_AF-A0A954R8J2-F1
#
_entry.id   AF-A0A954R8J2-F1
#
_cell.length_a   1.000
_cell.length_b   1.000
_cell.length_c   1.000
_cell.angle_alpha   90.00
_cell.angle_beta   90.00
_cell.angle_gamma   90.00
#
_symmetry.space_group_name_H-M   'P 1'
#
loop_
_entity.id
_entity.type
_entity.pdbx_description
1 polymer ?
#
loop_
_entity_poly.entity_id
_entity_poly.type
_entity_poly.pdbx_seq_one_letter_code
_entity_poly.pdbx_strand_id
1 'polypeptide(L)'
;MESGTTVAERLQAGWRLHQAGDVAAGEAEYRSVLRDDPASPEAWCYLGIACYDQRRLDEAVGAYRRAIELRAEFPIAWNNLGNALRRAGQPTDAIAALRQAIALKPDYASAHNNLGVTLLSTGDFAGGWPEYEWRRRCFRMPEPSYPQPRWDGSPITGRTLLLYAEQGLGDTLQFARYAVPLSRDGGRVILWAQRPLLPLLRTCPGVAELMTHGDPLPRFDTHASLLSVPALLRTNEATMPRDVPYLFADQALRNAWRARLDTACSLKGKSLDSPGRVLRVGIAWQGNPDHPADVDRSIPLAQFASLAALENVRLFGLQKNAGREQIEPLRDRVPLVDLGPELDEQAGPFLDTAAVMCELDVVVTSDTSIAHLAGALGVPVWVVLSAAPDWRWMLNREDSPWYPTMRLFRQRTLGDWAEVFAQMAGELRRVAAGERSLSADPPSSSRLSAVPTSAGMRQIKETPSAPSSPAASTNSLAPSPSSSHSHGSPITNAMTTVAQALTQAWQIHQSGDIASAENIYRQVLSAQPESANGWCYLGIACHDLDRFEEAESAYREALRLQPEFPVALNNMGNTLRRLGRIDEALASFRRALELKPDYLNAFKNAGTTLVWEGRFDEAIDWYSQALRLNPDEAESHRNVGIIRLLQGDFTNGWPEYEWRWRADDLKKPPHAQPEWQGESLDGKTILLYAEQGLGDTLNFVRYANVLKQLGARTIVQVQPPLVPLLRSTPGIDTLVPQREQPPAFDAHAPLLSVPAILKTDLDSIPADVPYVFADERLVEFWRSELRSFGGLRVGIVWQGNPDHQADHLRSVPLTRFAPLAELPGVQLFSLQKGHGAEQLAGAGANINVVNLGARLDESSGAFLDTAAVMKVLDLVITTDTSIAHLAGALGVPTWLALPYVPDWRWLLDREDSPWYPTMRLFRQTQPGDWDGVFARLTEALRQQAEAKAASPLPDGASAGAAESTVVAPADSAASASPNTSALPTAVRHEEEPATLARRTTLAGFNDLVRARYGVMLYNRHDRYIGRSLNLYGEFSEGEVDLFRAMLKPGDVVLEAGANIGVHTLPLSQLVGKKGTVLAFEPQRIVFQTLCANMALNSVQNVHAHQQALGDTQGRVPVPALDYTRENNFGGLSLGRQAQGEPVPLVTIDALAVSRCNLLKVDVEGMEQQVLRGARQTIERHRPFLYVENDRAEQSAALVQLMRSFGYRLFWHTPPLFNPRNYFGNEQNVFDTIASFNVLGVHQSIRADIQGLREVE
;
A
#
# COMPACT_ATOMS: atom_id res chain seq x y z
N MET A 1 -20.51 -48.81 10.46
CA MET A 1 -21.70 -48.00 10.12
C MET A 1 -21.19 -46.60 9.92
N GLU A 2 -21.24 -46.07 8.69
CA GLU A 2 -20.77 -44.71 8.44
C GLU A 2 -21.75 -43.67 9.01
N SER A 3 -21.23 -42.75 9.85
CA SER A 3 -21.87 -41.47 10.10
C SER A 3 -21.66 -40.58 8.87
N GLY A 4 -22.44 -40.84 7.82
CA GLY A 4 -22.27 -40.18 6.53
C GLY A 4 -22.45 -38.67 6.62
N THR A 5 -21.38 -37.92 6.31
CA THR A 5 -21.37 -36.46 6.27
C THR A 5 -22.50 -35.94 5.38
N THR A 6 -23.33 -35.04 5.90
CA THR A 6 -24.55 -34.61 5.21
C THR A 6 -24.23 -33.84 3.93
N VAL A 7 -25.20 -33.81 3.01
CA VAL A 7 -25.12 -33.00 1.77
C VAL A 7 -24.80 -31.54 2.09
N ALA A 8 -25.42 -30.96 3.12
CA ALA A 8 -25.18 -29.57 3.52
C ALA A 8 -23.74 -29.32 4.00
N GLU A 9 -23.20 -30.19 4.85
CA GLU A 9 -21.83 -30.08 5.36
C GLU A 9 -20.78 -30.21 4.25
N ARG A 10 -21.00 -31.12 3.28
CA ARG A 10 -20.11 -31.32 2.12
C ARG A 10 -20.14 -30.13 1.16
N LEU A 11 -21.31 -29.57 0.89
CA LEU A 11 -21.42 -28.32 0.12
C LEU A 11 -20.74 -27.15 0.85
N GLN A 12 -20.87 -27.05 2.17
CA GLN A 12 -20.19 -26.03 2.96
C GLN A 12 -18.67 -26.25 3.04
N ALA A 13 -18.19 -27.50 2.96
CA ALA A 13 -16.76 -27.82 2.87
C ALA A 13 -16.20 -27.44 1.49
N GLY A 14 -16.88 -27.79 0.41
CA GLY A 14 -16.55 -27.34 -0.95
C GLY A 14 -16.53 -25.82 -1.07
N TRP A 15 -17.48 -25.13 -0.45
CA TRP A 15 -17.52 -23.65 -0.42
C TRP A 15 -16.36 -23.04 0.38
N ARG A 16 -15.93 -23.67 1.48
CA ARG A 16 -14.74 -23.25 2.24
C ARG A 16 -13.45 -23.42 1.43
N LEU A 17 -13.30 -24.51 0.68
CA LEU A 17 -12.17 -24.73 -0.23
C LEU A 17 -12.14 -23.68 -1.36
N HIS A 18 -13.31 -23.43 -1.95
CA HIS A 18 -13.50 -22.39 -2.96
C HIS A 18 -13.13 -21.00 -2.43
N GLN A 19 -13.58 -20.62 -1.22
CA GLN A 19 -13.21 -19.36 -0.56
C GLN A 19 -11.73 -19.26 -0.18
N ALA A 20 -11.05 -20.38 0.03
CA ALA A 20 -9.60 -20.44 0.25
C ALA A 20 -8.77 -20.35 -1.06
N GLY A 21 -9.44 -20.26 -2.22
CA GLY A 21 -8.80 -20.19 -3.54
C GLY A 21 -8.67 -21.54 -4.26
N ASP A 22 -8.93 -22.67 -3.59
CA ASP A 22 -8.92 -24.00 -4.21
C ASP A 22 -10.29 -24.32 -4.81
N VAL A 23 -10.59 -23.65 -5.92
CA VAL A 23 -11.81 -23.84 -6.72
C VAL A 23 -11.89 -25.27 -7.29
N ALA A 24 -10.77 -25.95 -7.50
CA ALA A 24 -10.71 -27.30 -8.04
C ALA A 24 -11.10 -28.36 -7.00
N ALA A 25 -10.60 -28.25 -5.75
CA ALA A 25 -11.06 -29.09 -4.65
C ALA A 25 -12.51 -28.78 -4.27
N GLY A 26 -12.93 -27.51 -4.35
CA GLY A 26 -14.34 -27.11 -4.24
C GLY A 26 -15.24 -27.81 -5.27
N GLU A 27 -14.85 -27.80 -6.55
CA GLU A 27 -15.55 -28.54 -7.62
C GLU A 27 -15.60 -30.05 -7.34
N ALA A 28 -14.51 -30.64 -6.85
CA ALA A 28 -14.45 -32.07 -6.55
C ALA A 28 -15.49 -32.48 -5.50
N GLU A 29 -15.70 -31.67 -4.47
CA GLU A 29 -16.75 -31.89 -3.46
C GLU A 29 -18.16 -31.67 -4.02
N TYR A 30 -18.41 -30.61 -4.80
CA TYR A 30 -19.72 -30.40 -5.44
C TYR A 30 -20.08 -31.56 -6.38
N ARG A 31 -19.11 -32.04 -7.18
CA ARG A 31 -19.26 -33.23 -8.02
C ARG A 31 -19.35 -34.53 -7.20
N SER A 32 -18.84 -34.56 -5.97
CA SER A 32 -19.06 -35.70 -5.08
C SER A 32 -20.48 -35.73 -4.53
N VAL A 33 -21.01 -34.59 -4.10
CA VAL A 33 -22.43 -34.48 -3.70
C VAL A 33 -23.34 -34.89 -4.87
N LEU A 34 -23.05 -34.44 -6.09
CA LEU A 34 -23.84 -34.79 -7.29
C LEU A 34 -23.73 -36.25 -7.76
N ARG A 35 -22.79 -37.06 -7.22
CA ARG A 35 -22.80 -38.52 -7.42
C ARG A 35 -23.82 -39.22 -6.53
N ASP A 36 -24.01 -38.69 -5.31
CA ASP A 36 -24.81 -39.31 -4.26
C ASP A 36 -26.24 -38.76 -4.26
N ASP A 37 -26.41 -37.47 -4.57
CA ASP A 37 -27.68 -36.78 -4.85
C ASP A 37 -27.59 -35.94 -6.15
N PRO A 38 -27.89 -36.53 -7.32
CA PRO A 38 -27.97 -35.82 -8.59
C PRO A 38 -29.13 -34.80 -8.69
N ALA A 39 -30.00 -34.71 -7.67
CA ALA A 39 -31.18 -33.85 -7.62
C ALA A 39 -31.02 -32.61 -6.72
N SER A 40 -29.88 -32.44 -6.03
CA SER A 40 -29.60 -31.24 -5.23
C SER A 40 -29.44 -29.98 -6.12
N PRO A 41 -30.36 -28.99 -6.07
CA PRO A 41 -30.21 -27.76 -6.84
C PRO A 41 -29.07 -26.90 -6.31
N GLU A 42 -28.77 -26.93 -5.01
CA GLU A 42 -27.61 -26.26 -4.41
C GLU A 42 -26.30 -26.78 -5.02
N ALA A 43 -26.12 -28.10 -5.09
CA ALA A 43 -24.89 -28.69 -5.61
C ALA A 43 -24.66 -28.35 -7.09
N TRP A 44 -25.73 -28.36 -7.91
CA TRP A 44 -25.67 -27.88 -9.29
C TRP A 44 -25.36 -26.37 -9.38
N CYS A 45 -25.89 -25.54 -8.48
CA CYS A 45 -25.59 -24.11 -8.46
C CYS A 45 -24.13 -23.83 -8.06
N TYR A 46 -23.61 -24.49 -7.02
CA TYR A 46 -22.21 -24.35 -6.60
C TYR A 46 -21.22 -24.90 -7.64
N LEU A 47 -21.54 -26.01 -8.30
CA LEU A 47 -20.79 -26.49 -9.47
C LEU A 47 -20.79 -25.44 -10.60
N GLY A 48 -21.93 -24.79 -10.86
CA GLY A 48 -22.03 -23.71 -11.82
C GLY A 48 -21.09 -22.53 -11.51
N ILE A 49 -20.91 -22.19 -10.23
CA ILE A 49 -19.97 -21.14 -9.79
C ILE A 49 -18.52 -21.58 -10.03
N ALA A 50 -18.14 -22.78 -9.57
CA ALA A 50 -16.79 -23.31 -9.78
C ALA A 50 -16.40 -23.44 -11.26
N CYS A 51 -17.34 -23.84 -12.13
CA CYS A 51 -17.11 -23.86 -13.58
C CYS A 51 -17.02 -22.44 -14.17
N TYR A 52 -17.80 -21.47 -13.67
CA TYR A 52 -17.77 -20.08 -14.14
C TYR A 52 -16.42 -19.43 -13.84
N ASP A 53 -15.89 -19.59 -12.62
CA ASP A 53 -14.62 -19.00 -12.21
C ASP A 53 -13.42 -19.63 -12.93
N GLN A 54 -13.51 -20.95 -13.21
CA GLN A 54 -12.59 -21.65 -14.12
C GLN A 54 -12.81 -21.36 -15.62
N ARG A 55 -13.66 -20.38 -15.97
CA ARG A 55 -14.00 -19.97 -17.35
C ARG A 55 -14.63 -21.06 -18.23
N ARG A 56 -15.12 -22.16 -17.65
CA ARG A 56 -15.82 -23.28 -18.32
C ARG A 56 -17.31 -22.94 -18.49
N LEU A 57 -17.57 -21.93 -19.33
CA LEU A 57 -18.87 -21.26 -19.44
C LEU A 57 -20.02 -22.19 -19.84
N ASP A 58 -19.81 -23.13 -20.76
CA ASP A 58 -20.86 -24.07 -21.20
C ASP A 58 -21.27 -25.04 -20.08
N GLU A 59 -20.31 -25.55 -19.30
CA GLU A 59 -20.60 -26.34 -18.11
C GLU A 59 -21.30 -25.52 -17.03
N ALA A 60 -20.90 -24.25 -16.83
CA ALA A 60 -21.57 -23.35 -15.90
C ALA A 60 -23.03 -23.09 -16.29
N VAL A 61 -23.30 -22.74 -17.56
CA VAL A 61 -24.66 -22.56 -18.10
C VAL A 61 -25.48 -23.85 -17.97
N GLY A 62 -24.89 -25.01 -18.27
CA GLY A 62 -25.55 -26.31 -18.09
C GLY A 62 -25.91 -26.60 -16.63
N ALA A 63 -24.97 -26.38 -15.70
CA ALA A 63 -25.17 -26.60 -14.28
C ALA A 63 -26.23 -25.66 -13.68
N TYR A 64 -26.22 -24.37 -14.03
CA TYR A 64 -27.26 -23.44 -13.58
C TYR A 64 -28.64 -23.76 -14.17
N ARG A 65 -28.73 -24.12 -15.46
CA ARG A 65 -29.98 -24.59 -16.07
C ARG A 65 -30.50 -25.83 -15.32
N ARG A 66 -29.62 -26.77 -14.96
CA ARG A 66 -30.01 -27.96 -14.19
C ARG A 66 -30.48 -27.63 -12.76
N ALA A 67 -29.83 -26.69 -12.07
CA ALA A 67 -30.30 -26.20 -10.78
C ALA A 67 -31.70 -25.57 -10.85
N ILE A 68 -32.01 -24.88 -11.95
CA ILE A 68 -33.31 -24.24 -12.23
C ILE A 68 -34.39 -25.26 -12.62
N GLU A 69 -34.04 -26.31 -13.38
CA GLU A 69 -34.95 -27.44 -13.65
C GLU A 69 -35.38 -28.17 -12.36
N LEU A 70 -34.47 -28.27 -11.39
CA LEU A 70 -34.71 -28.90 -10.09
C LEU A 70 -35.43 -27.97 -9.12
N ARG A 71 -35.18 -26.66 -9.18
CA ARG A 71 -35.93 -25.63 -8.43
C ARG A 71 -36.05 -24.33 -9.25
N ALA A 72 -37.21 -24.14 -9.87
CA ALA A 72 -37.50 -22.93 -10.66
C ALA A 72 -37.46 -21.64 -9.81
N GLU A 73 -37.89 -21.71 -8.55
CA GLU A 73 -37.90 -20.58 -7.59
C GLU A 73 -36.51 -20.34 -6.95
N PHE A 74 -35.44 -20.32 -7.74
CA PHE A 74 -34.07 -20.19 -7.26
C PHE A 74 -33.38 -18.92 -7.83
N PRO A 75 -33.64 -17.72 -7.28
CA PRO A 75 -33.18 -16.45 -7.86
C PRO A 75 -31.65 -16.33 -7.99
N ILE A 76 -30.88 -16.98 -7.09
CA ILE A 76 -29.41 -17.00 -7.17
C ILE A 76 -28.95 -17.74 -8.44
N ALA A 77 -29.51 -18.92 -8.72
CA ALA A 77 -29.19 -19.66 -9.95
C ALA A 77 -29.61 -18.88 -11.21
N TRP A 78 -30.74 -18.17 -11.20
CA TRP A 78 -31.16 -17.31 -12.31
C TRP A 78 -30.21 -16.11 -12.54
N ASN A 79 -29.77 -15.42 -11.48
CA ASN A 79 -28.78 -14.35 -11.60
C ASN A 79 -27.44 -14.86 -12.15
N ASN A 80 -26.98 -16.02 -11.66
CA ASN A 80 -25.70 -16.58 -12.03
C ASN A 80 -25.73 -17.16 -13.46
N LEU A 81 -26.86 -17.79 -13.86
CA LEU A 81 -27.15 -18.13 -15.25
C LEU A 81 -27.11 -16.89 -16.15
N GLY A 82 -27.75 -15.79 -15.73
CA GLY A 82 -27.70 -14.51 -16.44
C GLY A 82 -26.27 -14.01 -16.70
N ASN A 83 -25.41 -14.07 -15.68
CA ASN A 83 -24.00 -13.70 -15.84
C ASN A 83 -23.20 -14.67 -16.71
N ALA A 84 -23.46 -15.98 -16.62
CA ALA A 84 -22.82 -16.98 -17.47
C ALA A 84 -23.22 -16.81 -18.94
N LEU A 85 -24.51 -16.65 -19.23
CA LEU A 85 -25.04 -16.38 -20.57
C LEU A 85 -24.50 -15.06 -21.14
N ARG A 86 -24.47 -13.99 -20.33
CA ARG A 86 -23.87 -12.70 -20.73
C ARG A 86 -22.40 -12.86 -21.12
N ARG A 87 -21.61 -13.58 -20.31
CA ARG A 87 -20.18 -13.85 -20.56
C ARG A 87 -19.95 -14.80 -21.75
N ALA A 88 -20.91 -15.68 -22.05
CA ALA A 88 -20.94 -16.55 -23.23
C ALA A 88 -21.54 -15.89 -24.49
N GLY A 89 -21.78 -14.57 -24.48
CA GLY A 89 -22.26 -13.83 -25.66
C GLY A 89 -23.75 -14.04 -25.99
N GLN A 90 -24.56 -14.48 -25.03
CA GLN A 90 -26.01 -14.77 -25.19
C GLN A 90 -26.86 -13.73 -24.43
N PRO A 91 -26.90 -12.45 -24.85
CA PRO A 91 -27.52 -11.36 -24.08
C PRO A 91 -29.04 -11.47 -23.95
N THR A 92 -29.74 -11.99 -24.95
CA THR A 92 -31.21 -12.15 -24.94
C THR A 92 -31.64 -13.10 -23.83
N ASP A 93 -31.00 -14.27 -23.76
CA ASP A 93 -31.25 -15.27 -22.72
C ASP A 93 -30.79 -14.77 -21.35
N ALA A 94 -29.69 -13.99 -21.29
CA ALA A 94 -29.25 -13.35 -20.07
C ALA A 94 -30.29 -12.34 -19.53
N ILE A 95 -30.86 -11.48 -20.39
CA ILE A 95 -31.94 -10.55 -20.03
C ILE A 95 -33.17 -11.30 -19.54
N ALA A 96 -33.53 -12.43 -20.17
CA ALA A 96 -34.63 -13.27 -19.72
C ALA A 96 -34.35 -13.86 -18.33
N ALA A 97 -33.17 -14.45 -18.11
CA ALA A 97 -32.76 -15.04 -16.83
C ALA A 97 -32.70 -14.00 -15.70
N LEU A 98 -32.16 -12.81 -15.97
CA LEU A 98 -32.06 -11.72 -14.99
C LEU A 98 -33.44 -11.14 -14.65
N ARG A 99 -34.35 -11.03 -15.63
CA ARG A 99 -35.76 -10.67 -15.36
C ARG A 99 -36.49 -11.73 -14.53
N GLN A 100 -36.19 -13.02 -14.67
CA GLN A 100 -36.71 -14.06 -13.77
C GLN A 100 -36.11 -13.95 -12.36
N ALA A 101 -34.80 -13.67 -12.22
CA ALA A 101 -34.18 -13.44 -10.92
C ALA A 101 -34.82 -12.26 -10.15
N ILE A 102 -35.17 -11.18 -10.87
CA ILE A 102 -35.87 -10.01 -10.33
C ILE A 102 -37.34 -10.31 -10.05
N ALA A 103 -38.04 -11.05 -10.92
CA ALA A 103 -39.43 -11.45 -10.68
C ALA A 103 -39.58 -12.34 -9.42
N LEU A 104 -38.60 -13.21 -9.16
CA LEU A 104 -38.52 -14.03 -7.94
C LEU A 104 -38.03 -13.25 -6.70
N LYS A 105 -37.22 -12.19 -6.89
CA LYS A 105 -36.73 -11.34 -5.80
C LYS A 105 -36.64 -9.87 -6.27
N PRO A 106 -37.72 -9.07 -6.15
CA PRO A 106 -37.79 -7.69 -6.65
C PRO A 106 -36.91 -6.65 -5.95
N ASP A 107 -36.05 -7.07 -5.01
CA ASP A 107 -35.08 -6.22 -4.32
C ASP A 107 -33.62 -6.66 -4.57
N TYR A 108 -33.40 -7.61 -5.48
CA TYR A 108 -32.11 -8.26 -5.71
C TYR A 108 -31.15 -7.34 -6.47
N ALA A 109 -30.53 -6.39 -5.75
CA ALA A 109 -29.69 -5.33 -6.32
C ALA A 109 -28.61 -5.82 -7.29
N SER A 110 -28.04 -7.01 -7.08
CA SER A 110 -27.09 -7.63 -8.00
C SER A 110 -27.74 -8.02 -9.33
N ALA A 111 -28.94 -8.62 -9.32
CA ALA A 111 -29.68 -8.95 -10.53
C ALA A 111 -30.12 -7.70 -11.30
N HIS A 112 -30.57 -6.64 -10.59
CA HIS A 112 -30.84 -5.33 -11.19
C HIS A 112 -29.61 -4.71 -11.85
N ASN A 113 -28.48 -4.61 -11.12
CA ASN A 113 -27.22 -4.12 -11.68
C ASN A 113 -26.77 -4.92 -12.91
N ASN A 114 -26.85 -6.26 -12.85
CA ASN A 114 -26.50 -7.14 -13.95
C ASN A 114 -27.46 -6.99 -15.15
N LEU A 115 -28.77 -6.77 -14.90
CA LEU A 115 -29.75 -6.47 -15.95
C LEU A 115 -29.43 -5.13 -16.61
N GLY A 116 -29.19 -4.07 -15.82
CA GLY A 116 -28.82 -2.74 -16.32
C GLY A 116 -27.59 -2.78 -17.21
N VAL A 117 -26.51 -3.42 -16.76
CA VAL A 117 -25.30 -3.65 -17.57
C VAL A 117 -25.62 -4.42 -18.86
N THR A 118 -26.46 -5.47 -18.81
CA THR A 118 -26.79 -6.26 -20.01
C THR A 118 -27.64 -5.46 -21.01
N LEU A 119 -28.64 -4.70 -20.53
CA LEU A 119 -29.50 -3.84 -21.35
C LEU A 119 -28.69 -2.73 -22.01
N LEU A 120 -27.81 -2.05 -21.25
CA LEU A 120 -26.89 -1.05 -21.77
C LEU A 120 -25.91 -1.65 -22.79
N SER A 121 -25.36 -2.85 -22.56
CA SER A 121 -24.57 -3.58 -23.58
C SER A 121 -25.35 -3.87 -24.87
N THR A 122 -26.68 -4.03 -24.81
CA THR A 122 -27.54 -4.20 -26.01
C THR A 122 -28.06 -2.89 -26.61
N GLY A 123 -27.82 -1.73 -25.98
CA GLY A 123 -28.32 -0.42 -26.41
C GLY A 123 -29.71 -0.04 -25.90
N ASP A 124 -30.32 -0.83 -25.03
CA ASP A 124 -31.54 -0.43 -24.31
C ASP A 124 -31.16 0.49 -23.14
N PHE A 125 -30.90 1.76 -23.46
CA PHE A 125 -30.62 2.79 -22.46
C PHE A 125 -31.84 3.11 -21.58
N ALA A 126 -33.05 2.97 -22.12
CA ALA A 126 -34.28 3.35 -21.42
C ALA A 126 -34.62 2.37 -20.29
N GLY A 127 -34.48 1.06 -20.54
CA GLY A 127 -34.53 0.03 -19.50
C GLY A 127 -33.23 -0.08 -18.71
N GLY A 128 -32.08 0.21 -19.31
CA GLY A 128 -30.76 0.00 -18.71
C GLY A 128 -30.40 0.94 -17.56
N TRP A 129 -30.72 2.24 -17.67
CA TRP A 129 -30.32 3.22 -16.64
C TRP A 129 -31.01 3.05 -15.27
N PRO A 130 -32.34 2.84 -15.17
CA PRO A 130 -32.99 2.62 -13.87
C PRO A 130 -32.45 1.40 -13.14
N GLU A 131 -32.18 0.32 -13.89
CA GLU A 131 -31.59 -0.93 -13.38
C GLU A 131 -30.12 -0.71 -12.93
N TYR A 132 -29.36 0.15 -13.62
CA TYR A 132 -27.97 0.46 -13.27
C TYR A 132 -27.77 1.37 -12.03
N GLU A 133 -28.79 2.11 -11.59
CA GLU A 133 -28.70 2.85 -10.30
C GLU A 133 -28.68 1.91 -9.08
N TRP A 134 -29.18 0.67 -9.22
CA TRP A 134 -29.07 -0.36 -8.18
C TRP A 134 -27.63 -0.77 -7.86
N ARG A 135 -26.63 -0.37 -8.67
CA ARG A 135 -25.20 -0.53 -8.37
C ARG A 135 -24.85 -0.02 -6.96
N ARG A 136 -25.50 1.06 -6.50
CA ARG A 136 -25.28 1.63 -5.15
C ARG A 136 -25.57 0.61 -4.05
N ARG A 137 -26.70 -0.09 -4.15
CA ARG A 137 -27.13 -1.13 -3.21
C ARG A 137 -26.39 -2.46 -3.44
N CYS A 138 -25.99 -2.76 -4.68
CA CYS A 138 -25.20 -3.94 -5.03
C CYS A 138 -23.79 -3.89 -4.41
N PHE A 139 -23.12 -2.73 -4.46
CA PHE A 139 -21.76 -2.53 -3.97
C PHE A 139 -21.69 -1.79 -2.62
N ARG A 140 -22.85 -1.52 -1.99
CA ARG A 140 -23.03 -0.74 -0.74
C ARG A 140 -22.20 0.54 -0.71
N MET A 141 -22.26 1.30 -1.79
CA MET A 141 -21.48 2.54 -1.91
C MET A 141 -22.00 3.57 -0.89
N PRO A 142 -21.16 4.04 0.06
CA PRO A 142 -21.59 5.00 1.07
C PRO A 142 -22.02 6.30 0.41
N GLU A 143 -23.14 6.86 0.87
CA GLU A 143 -23.75 8.04 0.28
C GLU A 143 -23.25 9.33 0.94
N PRO A 144 -22.69 10.30 0.18
CA PRO A 144 -22.30 11.59 0.75
C PRO A 144 -23.52 12.35 1.31
N SER A 145 -23.62 12.42 2.63
CA SER A 145 -24.66 13.15 3.34
C SER A 145 -24.35 14.64 3.31
N TYR A 146 -24.96 15.36 2.37
CA TYR A 146 -24.97 16.82 2.32
C TYR A 146 -26.37 17.33 2.72
N PRO A 147 -26.47 18.52 3.36
CA PRO A 147 -27.76 19.10 3.72
C PRO A 147 -28.56 19.66 2.52
N GLN A 148 -27.91 19.83 1.37
CA GLN A 148 -28.54 20.17 0.09
C GLN A 148 -29.30 18.96 -0.49
N PRO A 149 -30.39 19.17 -1.25
CA PRO A 149 -31.08 18.07 -1.92
C PRO A 149 -30.24 17.44 -3.04
N ARG A 150 -30.41 16.13 -3.24
CA ARG A 150 -29.92 15.44 -4.45
C ARG A 150 -30.59 16.03 -5.69
N TRP A 151 -29.84 16.11 -6.78
CA TRP A 151 -30.35 16.58 -8.06
C TRP A 151 -31.15 15.47 -8.77
N ASP A 152 -32.32 15.85 -9.26
CA ASP A 152 -33.38 15.01 -9.84
C ASP A 152 -33.41 15.03 -11.38
N GLY A 153 -32.46 15.75 -12.01
CA GLY A 153 -32.47 16.03 -13.46
C GLY A 153 -33.23 17.30 -13.86
N SER A 154 -33.75 18.08 -12.91
CA SER A 154 -34.39 19.38 -13.18
C SER A 154 -33.41 20.42 -13.76
N PRO A 155 -33.86 21.44 -14.52
CA PRO A 155 -32.99 22.47 -15.07
C PRO A 155 -32.17 23.21 -14.00
N ILE A 156 -30.87 23.34 -14.23
CA ILE A 156 -29.93 23.97 -13.27
C ILE A 156 -29.57 25.43 -13.61
N THR A 157 -30.31 26.07 -14.52
CA THR A 157 -30.07 27.46 -14.94
C THR A 157 -30.07 28.41 -13.74
N GLY A 158 -28.95 29.10 -13.50
CA GLY A 158 -28.76 29.98 -12.35
C GLY A 158 -28.50 29.28 -11.01
N ARG A 159 -28.38 27.95 -10.98
CA ARG A 159 -28.07 27.14 -9.79
C ARG A 159 -26.66 26.57 -9.85
N THR A 160 -26.15 26.20 -8.68
CA THR A 160 -24.85 25.58 -8.48
C THR A 160 -25.00 24.09 -8.15
N LEU A 161 -24.46 23.23 -9.02
CA LEU A 161 -24.50 21.77 -8.92
C LEU A 161 -23.13 21.24 -8.53
N LEU A 162 -23.06 20.49 -7.42
CA LEU A 162 -21.89 19.70 -7.04
C LEU A 162 -21.95 18.32 -7.70
N LEU A 163 -21.03 18.05 -8.64
CA LEU A 163 -20.78 16.72 -9.16
C LEU A 163 -19.61 16.08 -8.42
N TYR A 164 -19.78 14.85 -7.93
CA TYR A 164 -18.72 14.09 -7.25
C TYR A 164 -18.41 12.77 -7.96
N ALA A 165 -17.13 12.45 -8.09
CA ALA A 165 -16.66 11.16 -8.60
C ALA A 165 -16.87 10.05 -7.55
N GLU A 166 -17.29 8.86 -8.00
CA GLU A 166 -17.60 7.72 -7.11
C GLU A 166 -16.84 6.41 -7.42
N GLN A 167 -16.12 6.35 -8.54
CA GLN A 167 -15.41 5.16 -9.02
C GLN A 167 -14.05 5.56 -9.63
N GLY A 168 -13.57 4.81 -10.63
CA GLY A 168 -12.20 4.91 -11.14
C GLY A 168 -11.89 6.18 -11.93
N LEU A 169 -10.60 6.34 -12.26
CA LEU A 169 -10.10 7.44 -13.07
C LEU A 169 -10.71 7.44 -14.48
N GLY A 170 -10.91 6.25 -15.07
CA GLY A 170 -11.51 6.10 -16.40
C GLY A 170 -12.96 6.60 -16.47
N ASP A 171 -13.81 6.18 -15.54
CA ASP A 171 -15.20 6.66 -15.46
C ASP A 171 -15.25 8.17 -15.17
N THR A 172 -14.34 8.67 -14.33
CA THR A 172 -14.25 10.11 -14.03
C THR A 172 -13.90 10.93 -15.27
N LEU A 173 -12.93 10.47 -16.08
CA LEU A 173 -12.61 11.06 -17.37
C LEU A 173 -13.81 11.02 -18.33
N GLN A 174 -14.48 9.88 -18.44
CA GLN A 174 -15.64 9.71 -19.35
C GLN A 174 -16.82 10.62 -18.98
N PHE A 175 -17.21 10.68 -17.70
CA PHE A 175 -18.44 11.36 -17.29
C PHE A 175 -18.24 12.85 -16.96
N ALA A 176 -17.00 13.34 -16.79
CA ALA A 176 -16.71 14.77 -16.68
C ALA A 176 -17.28 15.61 -17.84
N ARG A 177 -17.40 15.01 -19.04
CA ARG A 177 -17.94 15.67 -20.24
C ARG A 177 -19.35 16.26 -20.10
N TYR A 178 -20.13 15.79 -19.13
CA TYR A 178 -21.47 16.34 -18.86
C TYR A 178 -21.44 17.75 -18.26
N ALA A 179 -20.29 18.23 -17.76
CA ALA A 179 -20.13 19.63 -17.36
C ALA A 179 -20.35 20.61 -18.53
N VAL A 180 -20.03 20.21 -19.76
CA VAL A 180 -20.15 21.04 -20.98
C VAL A 180 -21.61 21.45 -21.25
N PRO A 181 -22.59 20.52 -21.46
CA PRO A 181 -23.99 20.90 -21.65
C PRO A 181 -24.59 21.54 -20.40
N LEU A 182 -24.28 21.04 -19.20
CA LEU A 182 -24.84 21.56 -17.94
C LEU A 182 -24.46 23.03 -17.68
N SER A 183 -23.24 23.44 -18.06
CA SER A 183 -22.82 24.84 -18.00
C SER A 183 -23.42 25.69 -19.14
N ARG A 184 -23.50 25.14 -20.36
CA ARG A 184 -24.15 25.82 -21.50
C ARG A 184 -25.62 26.14 -21.23
N ASP A 185 -26.31 25.27 -20.51
CA ASP A 185 -27.71 25.44 -20.12
C ASP A 185 -27.86 26.35 -18.86
N GLY A 186 -26.77 27.02 -18.46
CA GLY A 186 -26.73 28.14 -17.52
C GLY A 186 -26.44 27.78 -16.06
N GLY A 187 -25.97 26.56 -15.77
CA GLY A 187 -25.59 26.15 -14.42
C GLY A 187 -24.12 26.41 -14.07
N ARG A 188 -23.82 26.58 -12.78
CA ARG A 188 -22.46 26.53 -12.23
C ARG A 188 -22.14 25.10 -11.80
N VAL A 189 -21.23 24.42 -12.50
CA VAL A 189 -20.80 23.06 -12.15
C VAL A 189 -19.52 23.11 -11.31
N ILE A 190 -19.58 22.55 -10.10
CA ILE A 190 -18.39 22.24 -9.27
C ILE A 190 -18.09 20.75 -9.47
N LEU A 191 -16.84 20.39 -9.71
CA LEU A 191 -16.42 19.00 -9.86
C LEU A 191 -15.46 18.57 -8.73
N TRP A 192 -15.91 17.65 -7.90
CA TRP A 192 -15.11 16.99 -6.87
C TRP A 192 -14.55 15.67 -7.40
N ALA A 193 -13.22 15.58 -7.50
CA ALA A 193 -12.52 14.51 -8.22
C ALA A 193 -11.22 14.07 -7.52
N GLN A 194 -10.62 12.98 -8.00
CA GLN A 194 -9.38 12.43 -7.47
C GLN A 194 -8.20 13.33 -7.83
N ARG A 195 -7.32 13.61 -6.85
CA ARG A 195 -6.19 14.55 -6.99
C ARG A 195 -5.32 14.40 -8.25
N PRO A 196 -5.02 13.19 -8.76
CA PRO A 196 -4.22 13.01 -9.98
C PRO A 196 -4.87 13.53 -11.28
N LEU A 197 -6.19 13.73 -11.33
CA LEU A 197 -6.88 14.22 -12.53
C LEU A 197 -7.06 15.74 -12.54
N LEU A 198 -6.87 16.43 -11.41
CA LEU A 198 -7.13 17.88 -11.30
C LEU A 198 -6.37 18.74 -12.33
N PRO A 199 -5.09 18.48 -12.67
CA PRO A 199 -4.38 19.31 -13.67
C PRO A 199 -5.04 19.25 -15.05
N LEU A 200 -5.50 18.06 -15.46
CA LEU A 200 -6.16 17.85 -16.73
C LEU A 200 -7.63 18.32 -16.72
N LEU A 201 -8.37 18.03 -15.65
CA LEU A 201 -9.78 18.42 -15.51
C LEU A 201 -9.98 19.95 -15.49
N ARG A 202 -8.95 20.74 -15.14
CA ARG A 202 -8.94 22.21 -15.31
C ARG A 202 -9.13 22.67 -16.76
N THR A 203 -8.89 21.80 -17.73
CA THR A 203 -9.12 22.09 -19.16
C THR A 203 -10.55 21.77 -19.62
N CYS A 204 -11.37 21.13 -18.77
CA CYS A 204 -12.72 20.70 -19.15
C CYS A 204 -13.69 21.88 -19.24
N PRO A 205 -14.28 22.18 -20.41
CA PRO A 205 -15.22 23.30 -20.53
C PRO A 205 -16.45 23.10 -19.65
N GLY A 206 -16.93 24.17 -19.04
CA GLY A 206 -18.12 24.17 -18.18
C GLY A 206 -17.88 23.76 -16.72
N VAL A 207 -16.70 23.26 -16.37
CA VAL A 207 -16.32 23.09 -14.95
C VAL A 207 -15.91 24.47 -14.40
N ALA A 208 -16.70 25.01 -13.48
CA ALA A 208 -16.48 26.33 -12.90
C ALA A 208 -15.53 26.33 -11.69
N GLU A 209 -15.38 25.18 -11.03
CA GLU A 209 -14.58 25.00 -9.81
C GLU A 209 -14.21 23.52 -9.64
N LEU A 210 -13.01 23.25 -9.13
CA LEU A 210 -12.43 21.91 -9.01
C LEU A 210 -11.93 21.64 -7.60
N MET A 211 -12.25 20.46 -7.07
CA MET A 211 -12.04 20.10 -5.68
C MET A 211 -11.58 18.65 -5.52
N THR A 212 -11.00 18.32 -4.37
CA THR A 212 -10.67 16.95 -3.96
C THR A 212 -10.92 16.73 -2.47
N HIS A 213 -10.57 15.55 -1.95
CA HIS A 213 -10.77 15.20 -0.56
C HIS A 213 -9.94 16.09 0.38
N GLY A 214 -10.58 16.66 1.40
CA GLY A 214 -9.98 17.61 2.35
C GLY A 214 -10.17 19.09 2.00
N ASP A 215 -10.60 19.43 0.78
CA ASP A 215 -10.88 20.82 0.42
C ASP A 215 -12.22 21.31 1.04
N PRO A 216 -12.31 22.56 1.55
CA PRO A 216 -13.54 23.10 2.11
C PRO A 216 -14.57 23.37 1.01
N LEU A 217 -15.73 22.71 1.06
CA LEU A 217 -16.79 22.84 0.06
C LEU A 217 -17.34 24.29 -0.01
N PRO A 218 -17.39 24.91 -1.20
CA PRO A 218 -18.07 26.19 -1.40
C PRO A 218 -19.59 25.98 -1.35
N ARG A 219 -20.37 27.07 -1.46
CA ARG A 219 -21.83 26.97 -1.49
C ARG A 219 -22.31 26.35 -2.81
N PHE A 220 -23.14 25.31 -2.70
CA PHE A 220 -23.90 24.71 -3.79
C PHE A 220 -25.39 24.57 -3.41
N ASP A 221 -26.26 24.41 -4.42
CA ASP A 221 -27.72 24.34 -4.26
C ASP A 221 -28.28 22.92 -4.35
N THR A 222 -27.51 21.99 -4.94
CA THR A 222 -27.90 20.59 -5.16
C THR A 222 -26.67 19.74 -5.55
N HIS A 223 -26.73 18.42 -5.41
CA HIS A 223 -25.60 17.52 -5.69
C HIS A 223 -26.01 16.24 -6.45
N ALA A 224 -25.11 15.70 -7.25
CA ALA A 224 -25.26 14.39 -7.88
C ALA A 224 -23.92 13.66 -8.02
N SER A 225 -23.97 12.33 -8.01
CA SER A 225 -22.82 11.53 -8.42
C SER A 225 -22.64 11.61 -9.93
N LEU A 226 -21.39 11.74 -10.37
CA LEU A 226 -21.00 11.88 -11.77
C LEU A 226 -21.50 10.71 -12.65
N LEU A 227 -21.55 9.49 -12.10
CA LEU A 227 -22.01 8.28 -12.82
C LEU A 227 -23.54 8.15 -12.89
N SER A 228 -24.30 8.91 -12.09
CA SER A 228 -25.78 8.94 -12.17
C SER A 228 -26.29 10.02 -13.14
N VAL A 229 -25.44 10.96 -13.56
CA VAL A 229 -25.80 12.03 -14.52
C VAL A 229 -26.39 11.49 -15.84
N PRO A 230 -25.88 10.39 -16.45
CA PRO A 230 -26.48 9.83 -17.66
C PRO A 230 -27.94 9.40 -17.47
N ALA A 231 -28.26 8.82 -16.30
CA ALA A 231 -29.61 8.38 -15.95
C ALA A 231 -30.55 9.57 -15.67
N LEU A 232 -30.10 10.55 -14.88
CA LEU A 232 -30.84 11.78 -14.58
C LEU A 232 -31.20 12.57 -15.85
N LEU A 233 -30.29 12.63 -16.82
CA LEU A 233 -30.51 13.27 -18.13
C LEU A 233 -31.15 12.33 -19.18
N ARG A 234 -31.54 11.10 -18.82
CA ARG A 234 -32.19 10.11 -19.70
C ARG A 234 -31.41 9.87 -21.01
N THR A 235 -30.08 9.75 -20.88
CA THR A 235 -29.14 9.64 -21.99
C THR A 235 -29.48 8.42 -22.85
N ASN A 236 -29.54 8.62 -24.16
CA ASN A 236 -29.69 7.57 -25.16
C ASN A 236 -28.74 7.86 -26.33
N GLU A 237 -28.67 6.99 -27.33
CA GLU A 237 -27.70 7.10 -28.41
C GLU A 237 -27.71 8.47 -29.15
N ALA A 238 -28.86 9.15 -29.21
CA ALA A 238 -29.03 10.45 -29.87
C ALA A 238 -28.81 11.67 -28.95
N THR A 239 -28.92 11.51 -27.61
CA THR A 239 -28.73 12.60 -26.63
C THR A 239 -27.40 12.55 -25.90
N MET A 240 -26.63 11.47 -26.08
CA MET A 240 -25.29 11.29 -25.54
C MET A 240 -24.35 12.41 -26.02
N PRO A 241 -23.68 13.15 -25.11
CA PRO A 241 -22.67 14.12 -25.51
C PRO A 241 -21.51 13.38 -26.19
N ARG A 242 -21.29 13.62 -27.48
CA ARG A 242 -20.25 12.98 -28.30
C ARG A 242 -19.09 13.90 -28.65
N ASP A 243 -19.25 15.22 -28.45
CA ASP A 243 -18.25 16.23 -28.79
C ASP A 243 -16.90 15.90 -28.13
N VAL A 244 -15.84 16.05 -28.93
CA VAL A 244 -14.42 15.84 -28.56
C VAL A 244 -13.56 16.80 -29.40
N PRO A 245 -12.43 17.31 -28.88
CA PRO A 245 -11.96 17.19 -27.49
C PRO A 245 -12.85 17.92 -26.48
N TYR A 246 -12.94 17.35 -25.28
CA TYR A 246 -13.47 18.05 -24.08
C TYR A 246 -12.46 18.09 -22.93
N LEU A 247 -11.26 17.52 -23.12
CA LEU A 247 -10.05 17.75 -22.33
C LEU A 247 -8.93 18.14 -23.31
N PHE A 248 -7.96 18.93 -22.86
CA PHE A 248 -6.91 19.47 -23.72
C PHE A 248 -5.52 19.20 -23.11
N ALA A 249 -4.58 18.75 -23.92
CA ALA A 249 -3.18 18.62 -23.54
C ALA A 249 -2.45 19.97 -23.66
N ASP A 250 -1.43 20.19 -22.83
CA ASP A 250 -0.61 21.41 -22.90
C ASP A 250 0.17 21.50 -24.22
N GLN A 251 0.15 22.68 -24.84
CA GLN A 251 0.71 22.86 -26.18
C GLN A 251 2.25 22.93 -26.19
N ALA A 252 2.90 23.30 -25.08
CA ALA A 252 4.36 23.25 -24.98
C ALA A 252 4.85 21.81 -24.80
N LEU A 253 4.20 21.02 -23.94
CA LEU A 253 4.46 19.58 -23.80
C LEU A 253 4.26 18.85 -25.14
N ARG A 254 3.15 19.11 -25.85
CA ARG A 254 2.90 18.55 -27.19
C ARG A 254 4.05 18.85 -28.16
N ASN A 255 4.54 20.09 -28.20
CA ASN A 255 5.62 20.47 -29.10
C ASN A 255 6.94 19.74 -28.76
N ALA A 256 7.24 19.55 -27.47
CA ALA A 256 8.41 18.79 -27.03
C ALA A 256 8.30 17.29 -27.39
N TRP A 257 7.16 16.67 -27.10
CA TRP A 257 6.93 15.26 -27.42
C TRP A 257 6.89 14.98 -28.92
N ARG A 258 6.35 15.89 -29.75
CA ARG A 258 6.42 15.79 -31.23
C ARG A 258 7.86 15.62 -31.71
N ALA A 259 8.76 16.54 -31.35
CA ALA A 259 10.16 16.51 -31.80
C ALA A 259 10.88 15.22 -31.35
N ARG A 260 10.52 14.66 -30.19
CA ARG A 260 11.02 13.38 -29.71
C ARG A 260 10.50 12.20 -30.54
N LEU A 261 9.20 12.15 -30.83
CA LEU A 261 8.60 11.11 -31.66
C LEU A 261 9.13 11.15 -33.11
N ASP A 262 9.35 12.36 -33.66
CA ASP A 262 9.99 12.57 -34.96
C ASP A 262 11.40 11.92 -34.98
N THR A 263 12.19 12.14 -33.92
CA THR A 263 13.54 11.56 -33.76
C THR A 263 13.52 10.04 -33.59
N ALA A 264 12.54 9.51 -32.85
CA ALA A 264 12.37 8.06 -32.65
C ALA A 264 11.93 7.31 -33.94
N CYS A 265 11.40 8.03 -34.93
CA CYS A 265 11.06 7.53 -36.25
C CYS A 265 12.19 7.61 -37.28
N SER A 266 13.20 8.48 -37.11
CA SER A 266 14.29 8.63 -38.10
C SER A 266 15.44 7.62 -37.92
N LEU A 267 15.57 6.99 -36.75
CA LEU A 267 16.69 6.12 -36.39
C LEU A 267 16.43 4.61 -36.63
N LYS A 268 16.43 4.16 -37.90
CA LYS A 268 16.99 2.87 -38.36
C LYS A 268 16.79 2.59 -39.87
N GLY A 269 17.86 2.75 -40.66
CA GLY A 269 18.35 1.76 -41.64
C GLY A 269 17.49 1.26 -42.83
N LYS A 270 16.21 1.59 -42.95
CA LYS A 270 15.41 1.35 -44.17
C LYS A 270 15.25 2.66 -44.94
N SER A 271 15.39 2.60 -46.26
CA SER A 271 15.21 3.78 -47.11
C SER A 271 13.73 4.17 -47.20
N LEU A 272 13.46 5.48 -47.26
CA LEU A 272 12.13 6.06 -47.45
C LEU A 272 11.67 6.05 -48.93
N ASP A 273 12.16 5.10 -49.72
CA ASP A 273 11.77 4.87 -51.12
C ASP A 273 10.41 4.13 -51.25
N SER A 274 9.78 3.75 -50.13
CA SER A 274 8.42 3.22 -50.10
C SER A 274 7.40 4.36 -49.94
N PRO A 275 6.41 4.52 -50.84
CA PRO A 275 5.52 5.69 -50.88
C PRO A 275 4.40 5.68 -49.81
N GLY A 276 4.64 5.11 -48.63
CA GLY A 276 3.68 4.96 -47.54
C GLY A 276 3.99 5.80 -46.31
N ARG A 277 2.96 6.25 -45.59
CA ARG A 277 3.09 6.95 -44.30
C ARG A 277 3.47 5.95 -43.20
N VAL A 278 4.55 6.21 -42.47
CA VAL A 278 4.87 5.50 -41.22
C VAL A 278 3.90 5.96 -40.13
N LEU A 279 3.19 5.02 -39.51
CA LEU A 279 2.20 5.26 -38.47
C LEU A 279 2.80 5.13 -37.06
N ARG A 280 2.55 6.11 -36.21
CA ARG A 280 2.91 6.15 -34.79
C ARG A 280 1.78 5.57 -33.95
N VAL A 281 1.97 4.36 -33.45
CA VAL A 281 0.95 3.60 -32.71
C VAL A 281 1.34 3.54 -31.23
N GLY A 282 0.65 4.28 -30.38
CA GLY A 282 0.79 4.13 -28.93
C GLY A 282 0.14 2.83 -28.47
N ILE A 283 0.75 2.13 -27.52
CA ILE A 283 0.22 0.87 -26.97
C ILE A 283 0.22 0.87 -25.43
N ALA A 284 -0.90 0.45 -24.84
CA ALA A 284 -1.01 0.06 -23.43
C ALA A 284 -1.82 -1.23 -23.36
N TRP A 285 -1.37 -2.22 -22.60
CA TRP A 285 -1.85 -3.60 -22.73
C TRP A 285 -2.39 -4.20 -21.44
N GLN A 286 -2.12 -3.60 -20.29
CA GLN A 286 -2.48 -4.15 -18.99
C GLN A 286 -3.09 -3.06 -18.08
N GLY A 287 -4.14 -3.41 -17.35
CA GLY A 287 -4.73 -2.51 -16.35
C GLY A 287 -4.08 -2.70 -14.97
N ASN A 288 -4.87 -2.60 -13.91
CA ASN A 288 -4.37 -2.83 -12.56
C ASN A 288 -4.42 -4.33 -12.21
N PRO A 289 -3.29 -5.05 -12.00
CA PRO A 289 -3.32 -6.48 -11.67
C PRO A 289 -4.10 -6.79 -10.39
N ASP A 290 -4.18 -5.85 -9.45
CA ASP A 290 -4.91 -6.01 -8.17
C ASP A 290 -6.43 -5.87 -8.32
N HIS A 291 -6.94 -5.48 -9.50
CA HIS A 291 -8.35 -5.27 -9.75
C HIS A 291 -9.00 -6.51 -10.39
N PRO A 292 -9.99 -7.18 -9.76
CA PRO A 292 -10.48 -8.49 -10.23
C PRO A 292 -10.98 -8.55 -11.68
N ALA A 293 -11.45 -7.45 -12.26
CA ALA A 293 -11.88 -7.41 -13.66
C ALA A 293 -10.72 -7.36 -14.68
N ASP A 294 -9.49 -7.02 -14.26
CA ASP A 294 -8.35 -6.86 -15.17
C ASP A 294 -7.79 -8.20 -15.69
N VAL A 295 -8.07 -9.30 -15.02
CA VAL A 295 -7.68 -10.68 -15.41
C VAL A 295 -8.36 -11.15 -16.72
N ASP A 296 -9.40 -10.44 -17.18
CA ASP A 296 -10.14 -10.76 -18.41
C ASP A 296 -9.92 -9.78 -19.58
N ARG A 297 -9.33 -8.61 -19.31
CA ARG A 297 -9.10 -7.54 -20.30
C ARG A 297 -7.61 -7.17 -20.48
N SER A 298 -6.72 -7.66 -19.63
CA SER A 298 -5.27 -7.51 -19.83
C SER A 298 -4.79 -8.41 -20.97
N ILE A 299 -3.90 -7.89 -21.81
CA ILE A 299 -3.43 -8.50 -23.05
C ILE A 299 -1.94 -8.79 -22.90
N PRO A 300 -1.47 -10.04 -23.12
CA PRO A 300 -0.04 -10.33 -23.13
C PRO A 300 0.67 -9.57 -24.26
N LEU A 301 1.75 -8.86 -23.95
CA LEU A 301 2.46 -7.99 -24.91
C LEU A 301 2.89 -8.75 -26.18
N ALA A 302 3.15 -10.06 -26.07
CA ALA A 302 3.52 -10.93 -27.20
C ALA A 302 2.48 -10.95 -28.34
N GLN A 303 1.22 -10.59 -28.10
CA GLN A 303 0.18 -10.50 -29.13
C GLN A 303 0.41 -9.33 -30.10
N PHE A 304 1.07 -8.25 -29.65
CA PHE A 304 1.36 -7.06 -30.45
C PHE A 304 2.42 -7.30 -31.54
N ALA A 305 3.07 -8.47 -31.56
CA ALA A 305 4.07 -8.85 -32.56
C ALA A 305 3.55 -8.75 -34.01
N SER A 306 2.26 -9.03 -34.25
CA SER A 306 1.65 -8.90 -35.59
C SER A 306 1.60 -7.46 -36.11
N LEU A 307 1.54 -6.49 -35.19
CA LEU A 307 1.54 -5.05 -35.48
C LEU A 307 2.97 -4.53 -35.61
N ALA A 308 3.88 -5.00 -34.75
CA ALA A 308 5.30 -4.65 -34.77
C ALA A 308 6.03 -5.16 -36.04
N ALA A 309 5.52 -6.22 -36.67
CA ALA A 309 6.04 -6.77 -37.91
C ALA A 309 5.59 -6.01 -39.18
N LEU A 310 4.83 -4.91 -39.07
CA LEU A 310 4.40 -4.10 -40.21
C LEU A 310 5.42 -3.02 -40.54
N GLU A 311 5.93 -2.99 -41.77
CA GLU A 311 7.05 -2.13 -42.16
C GLU A 311 6.79 -0.61 -41.99
N ASN A 312 5.52 -0.20 -42.13
CA ASN A 312 5.08 1.19 -42.01
C ASN A 312 4.45 1.49 -40.64
N VAL A 313 4.76 0.72 -39.58
CA VAL A 313 4.23 0.92 -38.23
C VAL A 313 5.36 1.02 -37.22
N ARG A 314 5.23 1.97 -36.28
CA ARG A 314 6.14 2.13 -35.14
C ARG A 314 5.35 2.11 -33.84
N LEU A 315 5.63 1.14 -32.97
CA LEU A 315 4.99 1.02 -31.67
C LEU A 315 5.67 1.89 -30.62
N PHE A 316 4.88 2.54 -29.77
CA PHE A 316 5.32 3.38 -28.66
C PHE A 316 4.64 2.93 -27.35
N GLY A 317 5.40 2.55 -26.34
CA GLY A 317 4.85 2.09 -25.06
C GLY A 317 4.28 3.23 -24.22
N LEU A 318 3.00 3.16 -23.87
CA LEU A 318 2.30 4.08 -22.96
C LEU A 318 1.99 3.44 -21.58
N GLN A 319 2.33 2.16 -21.42
CA GLN A 319 2.26 1.43 -20.16
C GLN A 319 3.30 2.00 -19.18
N LYS A 320 2.94 2.23 -17.90
CA LYS A 320 3.86 2.82 -16.88
C LYS A 320 4.33 1.84 -15.80
N ASN A 321 3.42 0.98 -15.36
CA ASN A 321 3.59 0.10 -14.19
C ASN A 321 3.59 -1.37 -14.65
N ALA A 322 2.81 -2.23 -13.99
CA ALA A 322 2.62 -3.63 -14.36
C ALA A 322 2.32 -3.82 -15.86
N GLY A 323 2.87 -4.86 -16.46
CA GLY A 323 2.88 -5.12 -17.90
C GLY A 323 4.21 -4.80 -18.56
N ARG A 324 5.02 -3.88 -17.99
CA ARG A 324 6.32 -3.47 -18.57
C ARG A 324 7.42 -4.51 -18.41
N GLU A 325 7.32 -5.39 -17.43
CA GLU A 325 8.23 -6.53 -17.25
C GLU A 325 8.25 -7.47 -18.47
N GLN A 326 7.21 -7.44 -19.31
CA GLN A 326 7.15 -8.18 -20.57
C GLN A 326 7.95 -7.55 -21.72
N ILE A 327 8.39 -6.28 -21.61
CA ILE A 327 9.06 -5.56 -22.71
C ILE A 327 10.42 -6.18 -23.02
N GLU A 328 11.31 -6.29 -22.02
CA GLU A 328 12.68 -6.76 -22.24
C GLU A 328 12.74 -8.22 -22.73
N PRO A 329 11.96 -9.20 -22.20
CA PRO A 329 11.90 -10.55 -22.74
C PRO A 329 11.29 -10.67 -24.14
N LEU A 330 10.66 -9.61 -24.67
CA LEU A 330 9.99 -9.61 -25.97
C LEU A 330 10.56 -8.58 -26.96
N ARG A 331 11.61 -7.82 -26.60
CA ARG A 331 12.17 -6.69 -27.37
C ARG A 331 12.40 -6.96 -28.86
N ASP A 332 12.85 -8.16 -29.21
CA ASP A 332 13.14 -8.54 -30.60
C ASP A 332 11.90 -9.09 -31.35
N ARG A 333 10.85 -9.49 -30.60
CA ARG A 333 9.56 -9.97 -31.13
C ARG A 333 8.52 -8.86 -31.24
N VAL A 334 8.61 -7.85 -30.38
CA VAL A 334 7.72 -6.69 -30.28
C VAL A 334 8.56 -5.41 -30.16
N PRO A 335 9.30 -5.02 -31.22
CA PRO A 335 10.12 -3.82 -31.20
C PRO A 335 9.28 -2.55 -31.02
N LEU A 336 9.30 -2.01 -29.80
CA LEU A 336 8.56 -0.83 -29.36
C LEU A 336 9.52 0.20 -28.74
N VAL A 337 9.16 1.49 -28.82
CA VAL A 337 9.85 2.58 -28.13
C VAL A 337 9.16 2.80 -26.79
N ASP A 338 9.73 2.33 -25.68
CA ASP A 338 9.07 2.48 -24.36
C ASP A 338 9.15 3.94 -23.90
N LEU A 339 8.00 4.62 -23.84
CA LEU A 339 7.87 5.95 -23.23
C LEU A 339 7.43 5.84 -21.76
N GLY A 340 7.12 4.63 -21.30
CA GLY A 340 6.60 4.31 -19.98
C GLY A 340 7.35 4.84 -18.75
N PRO A 341 8.69 5.03 -18.74
CA PRO A 341 9.35 5.65 -17.59
C PRO A 341 9.15 7.17 -17.57
N GLU A 342 9.24 7.81 -18.75
CA GLU A 342 9.34 9.27 -18.91
C GLU A 342 7.97 9.97 -18.97
N LEU A 343 6.86 9.22 -18.90
CA LEU A 343 5.51 9.75 -18.95
C LEU A 343 5.03 10.24 -17.56
N ASP A 344 4.82 11.55 -17.47
CA ASP A 344 4.26 12.34 -16.35
C ASP A 344 5.26 12.72 -15.24
N GLU A 345 6.54 12.34 -15.35
CA GLU A 345 7.55 12.65 -14.33
C GLU A 345 7.78 14.15 -14.14
N GLN A 346 7.77 14.92 -15.22
CA GLN A 346 8.19 16.33 -15.22
C GLN A 346 7.01 17.31 -15.13
N ALA A 347 5.86 16.96 -15.70
CA ALA A 347 4.64 17.79 -15.67
C ALA A 347 3.68 17.43 -14.53
N GLY A 348 3.72 16.18 -14.05
CA GLY A 348 2.71 15.62 -13.13
C GLY A 348 1.63 14.80 -13.86
N PRO A 349 0.77 14.11 -13.08
CA PRO A 349 -0.04 13.00 -13.58
C PRO A 349 -0.97 13.34 -14.76
N PHE A 350 -0.95 12.44 -15.73
CA PHE A 350 -1.63 12.43 -17.02
C PHE A 350 -1.30 13.56 -18.02
N LEU A 351 -0.43 14.52 -17.68
CA LEU A 351 -0.16 15.66 -18.57
C LEU A 351 0.76 15.32 -19.76
N ASP A 352 1.90 14.68 -19.52
CA ASP A 352 2.76 14.18 -20.60
C ASP A 352 2.07 13.06 -21.38
N THR A 353 1.31 12.21 -20.69
CA THR A 353 0.47 11.17 -21.31
C THR A 353 -0.52 11.77 -22.32
N ALA A 354 -1.24 12.83 -21.93
CA ALA A 354 -2.15 13.53 -22.82
C ALA A 354 -1.39 14.21 -23.99
N ALA A 355 -0.24 14.81 -23.71
CA ALA A 355 0.59 15.45 -24.73
C ALA A 355 1.10 14.45 -25.79
N VAL A 356 1.62 13.29 -25.37
CA VAL A 356 2.07 12.21 -26.26
C VAL A 356 0.90 11.66 -27.08
N MET A 357 -0.26 11.42 -26.47
CA MET A 357 -1.45 10.93 -27.19
C MET A 357 -1.84 11.86 -28.33
N CYS A 358 -1.78 13.18 -28.14
CA CYS A 358 -2.08 14.17 -29.19
C CYS A 358 -1.02 14.27 -30.31
N GLU A 359 0.07 13.50 -30.24
CA GLU A 359 1.18 13.46 -31.23
C GLU A 359 1.42 12.04 -31.81
N LEU A 360 0.56 11.08 -31.45
CA LEU A 360 0.47 9.77 -32.07
C LEU A 360 -0.62 9.76 -33.15
N ASP A 361 -0.51 8.83 -34.12
CA ASP A 361 -1.54 8.65 -35.14
C ASP A 361 -2.76 7.89 -34.57
N VAL A 362 -2.50 6.89 -33.72
CA VAL A 362 -3.54 6.09 -33.05
C VAL A 362 -3.01 5.50 -31.74
N VAL A 363 -3.90 5.34 -30.76
CA VAL A 363 -3.63 4.61 -29.51
C VAL A 363 -4.36 3.26 -29.55
N VAL A 364 -3.65 2.15 -29.40
CA VAL A 364 -4.20 0.80 -29.24
C VAL A 364 -4.16 0.44 -27.76
N THR A 365 -5.30 0.11 -27.16
CA THR A 365 -5.33 -0.20 -25.72
C THR A 365 -6.49 -1.11 -25.33
N SER A 366 -6.37 -1.80 -24.20
CA SER A 366 -7.50 -2.46 -23.54
C SER A 366 -8.40 -1.45 -22.81
N ASP A 367 -9.56 -1.92 -22.33
CA ASP A 367 -10.54 -1.16 -21.54
C ASP A 367 -9.93 -0.57 -20.25
N THR A 368 -9.43 0.65 -20.34
CA THR A 368 -8.54 1.29 -19.35
C THR A 368 -8.73 2.81 -19.35
N SER A 369 -8.21 3.52 -18.34
CA SER A 369 -8.19 4.99 -18.33
C SER A 369 -7.43 5.61 -19.51
N ILE A 370 -6.49 4.88 -20.13
CA ILE A 370 -5.79 5.27 -21.36
C ILE A 370 -6.77 5.41 -22.53
N ALA A 371 -7.76 4.50 -22.65
CA ALA A 371 -8.80 4.58 -23.67
C ALA A 371 -9.65 5.85 -23.50
N HIS A 372 -10.17 6.05 -22.29
CA HIS A 372 -11.03 7.20 -21.97
C HIS A 372 -10.31 8.54 -22.12
N LEU A 373 -9.02 8.61 -21.77
CA LEU A 373 -8.18 9.80 -21.95
C LEU A 373 -8.00 10.13 -23.44
N ALA A 374 -7.51 9.18 -24.24
CA ALA A 374 -7.30 9.41 -25.67
C ALA A 374 -8.61 9.78 -26.39
N GLY A 375 -9.73 9.17 -25.99
CA GLY A 375 -11.07 9.56 -26.44
C GLY A 375 -11.46 10.99 -26.05
N ALA A 376 -11.22 11.41 -24.81
CA ALA A 376 -11.53 12.76 -24.33
C ALA A 376 -10.71 13.86 -25.02
N LEU A 377 -9.49 13.52 -25.47
CA LEU A 377 -8.58 14.36 -26.25
C LEU A 377 -8.91 14.38 -27.75
N GLY A 378 -9.89 13.59 -28.22
CA GLY A 378 -10.21 13.49 -29.66
C GLY A 378 -9.14 12.78 -30.50
N VAL A 379 -8.32 11.93 -29.89
CA VAL A 379 -7.29 11.13 -30.58
C VAL A 379 -7.95 9.85 -31.14
N PRO A 380 -7.50 9.30 -32.29
CA PRO A 380 -7.94 7.99 -32.75
C PRO A 380 -7.55 6.88 -31.77
N VAL A 381 -8.50 6.01 -31.38
CA VAL A 381 -8.23 4.91 -30.44
C VAL A 381 -8.79 3.60 -30.96
N TRP A 382 -8.01 2.54 -30.91
CA TRP A 382 -8.44 1.18 -31.21
C TRP A 382 -8.52 0.40 -29.89
N VAL A 383 -9.74 0.24 -29.39
CA VAL A 383 -9.98 -0.44 -28.10
C VAL A 383 -10.09 -1.94 -28.34
N VAL A 384 -9.20 -2.69 -27.69
CA VAL A 384 -9.11 -4.15 -27.79
C VAL A 384 -9.89 -4.77 -26.63
N LEU A 385 -10.89 -5.59 -26.96
CA LEU A 385 -11.94 -6.01 -26.05
C LEU A 385 -12.02 -7.53 -25.92
N SER A 386 -12.19 -7.98 -24.68
CA SER A 386 -12.54 -9.35 -24.33
C SER A 386 -13.86 -9.78 -24.98
N ALA A 387 -14.07 -11.09 -25.12
CA ALA A 387 -15.36 -11.64 -25.56
C ALA A 387 -16.50 -11.28 -24.57
N ALA A 388 -16.16 -11.10 -23.29
CA ALA A 388 -17.10 -10.64 -22.27
C ALA A 388 -17.62 -9.21 -22.60
N PRO A 389 -18.94 -8.97 -22.59
CA PRO A 389 -19.48 -7.64 -22.86
C PRO A 389 -19.36 -6.73 -21.65
N ASP A 390 -18.68 -5.59 -21.86
CA ASP A 390 -18.87 -4.38 -21.07
C ASP A 390 -19.87 -3.45 -21.78
N TRP A 391 -20.58 -2.64 -21.00
CA TRP A 391 -21.69 -1.82 -21.47
C TRP A 391 -21.25 -0.50 -22.10
N ARG A 392 -20.06 0.02 -21.75
CA ARG A 392 -19.52 1.26 -22.35
C ARG A 392 -19.29 1.12 -23.85
N TRP A 393 -18.97 -0.11 -24.30
CA TRP A 393 -18.57 -0.43 -25.67
C TRP A 393 -19.67 -1.08 -26.53
N MET A 394 -20.78 -1.50 -25.90
CA MET A 394 -21.88 -2.25 -26.53
C MET A 394 -21.46 -3.59 -27.19
N LEU A 395 -22.47 -4.38 -27.54
CA LEU A 395 -22.36 -5.57 -28.38
C LEU A 395 -22.55 -5.22 -29.86
N ASN A 396 -21.94 -6.02 -30.75
CA ASN A 396 -22.12 -5.97 -32.20
C ASN A 396 -21.77 -4.62 -32.88
N ARG A 397 -20.90 -3.81 -32.28
CA ARG A 397 -20.35 -2.57 -32.87
C ARG A 397 -18.86 -2.71 -33.19
N GLU A 398 -18.42 -2.05 -34.27
CA GLU A 398 -17.02 -1.72 -34.53
C GLU A 398 -16.66 -0.28 -34.09
N ASP A 399 -17.62 0.51 -33.61
CA ASP A 399 -17.49 1.92 -33.22
C ASP A 399 -17.92 2.19 -31.77
N SER A 400 -17.35 3.19 -31.11
CA SER A 400 -17.81 3.59 -29.77
C SER A 400 -19.02 4.53 -29.85
N PRO A 401 -20.11 4.29 -29.08
CA PRO A 401 -21.21 5.25 -28.98
C PRO A 401 -20.79 6.57 -28.33
N TRP A 402 -19.75 6.56 -27.46
CA TRP A 402 -19.29 7.72 -26.70
C TRP A 402 -18.26 8.58 -27.45
N TYR A 403 -17.38 7.96 -28.23
CA TYR A 403 -16.18 8.60 -28.76
C TYR A 403 -16.09 8.40 -30.28
N PRO A 404 -16.42 9.42 -31.12
CA PRO A 404 -16.43 9.29 -32.58
C PRO A 404 -15.09 8.90 -33.23
N THR A 405 -13.97 9.08 -32.51
CA THR A 405 -12.63 8.74 -32.97
C THR A 405 -12.23 7.29 -32.70
N MET A 406 -13.08 6.51 -32.02
CA MET A 406 -12.76 5.14 -31.62
C MET A 406 -13.24 4.07 -32.57
N ARG A 407 -12.43 3.01 -32.68
CA ARG A 407 -12.78 1.72 -33.29
C ARG A 407 -12.62 0.60 -32.26
N LEU A 408 -13.47 -0.41 -32.34
CA LEU A 408 -13.54 -1.53 -31.38
C LEU A 408 -13.12 -2.84 -32.06
N PHE A 409 -12.26 -3.60 -31.40
CA PHE A 409 -11.78 -4.92 -31.85
C PHE A 409 -12.05 -5.94 -30.75
N ARG A 410 -13.00 -6.85 -30.96
CA ARG A 410 -13.50 -7.78 -29.92
C ARG A 410 -13.17 -9.23 -30.26
N GLN A 411 -12.72 -10.00 -29.26
CA GLN A 411 -12.59 -11.45 -29.38
C GLN A 411 -13.92 -12.11 -29.74
N ARG A 412 -13.90 -13.10 -30.64
CA ARG A 412 -15.03 -14.03 -30.85
C ARG A 412 -15.06 -15.13 -29.80
N THR A 413 -13.88 -15.65 -29.44
CA THR A 413 -13.67 -16.71 -28.45
C THR A 413 -12.85 -16.14 -27.29
N LEU A 414 -13.30 -16.32 -26.05
CA LEU A 414 -12.60 -15.79 -24.88
C LEU A 414 -11.17 -16.35 -24.80
N GLY A 415 -10.18 -15.45 -24.80
CA GLY A 415 -8.75 -15.82 -24.77
C GLY A 415 -8.06 -15.91 -26.14
N ASP A 416 -8.80 -16.02 -27.25
CA ASP A 416 -8.20 -15.92 -28.59
C ASP A 416 -7.93 -14.45 -28.94
N TRP A 417 -6.72 -14.00 -28.62
CA TRP A 417 -6.21 -12.71 -29.06
C TRP A 417 -5.61 -12.76 -30.47
N ALA A 418 -5.25 -13.95 -30.99
CA ALA A 418 -4.52 -14.08 -32.24
C ALA A 418 -5.38 -13.68 -33.45
N GLU A 419 -6.67 -14.07 -33.47
CA GLU A 419 -7.61 -13.61 -34.50
C GLU A 419 -7.75 -12.07 -34.50
N VAL A 420 -7.88 -11.47 -33.31
CA VAL A 420 -8.08 -10.03 -33.13
C VAL A 420 -6.85 -9.23 -33.60
N PHE A 421 -5.65 -9.66 -33.19
CA PHE A 421 -4.40 -9.01 -33.59
C PHE A 421 -4.02 -9.27 -35.05
N ALA A 422 -4.53 -10.34 -35.69
CA ALA A 422 -4.44 -10.54 -37.13
C ALA A 422 -5.39 -9.59 -37.89
N GLN A 423 -6.63 -9.40 -37.41
CA GLN A 423 -7.57 -8.43 -37.98
C GLN A 423 -7.00 -7.00 -37.92
N MET A 424 -6.50 -6.58 -36.75
CA MET A 424 -5.89 -5.25 -36.55
C MET A 424 -4.69 -5.03 -37.47
N ALA A 425 -3.81 -6.02 -37.64
CA ALA A 425 -2.70 -5.92 -38.60
C ALA A 425 -3.19 -5.74 -40.04
N GLY A 426 -4.27 -6.42 -40.43
CA GLY A 426 -4.94 -6.28 -41.73
C GLY A 426 -5.68 -4.95 -41.93
N GLU A 427 -6.00 -4.22 -40.86
CA GLU A 427 -6.55 -2.86 -40.93
C GLU A 427 -5.41 -1.81 -41.00
N LEU A 428 -4.37 -1.91 -40.15
CA LEU A 428 -3.23 -0.97 -40.18
C LEU A 428 -2.51 -0.95 -41.53
N ARG A 429 -2.39 -2.11 -42.20
CA ARG A 429 -1.85 -2.17 -43.58
C ARG A 429 -2.64 -1.28 -44.55
N ARG A 430 -3.97 -1.32 -44.48
CA ARG A 430 -4.86 -0.54 -45.36
C ARG A 430 -4.83 0.95 -45.03
N VAL A 431 -4.74 1.30 -43.74
CA VAL A 431 -4.49 2.69 -43.31
C VAL A 431 -3.16 3.21 -43.84
N ALA A 432 -2.07 2.45 -43.70
CA ALA A 432 -0.74 2.84 -44.16
C ALA A 432 -0.63 2.96 -45.70
N ALA A 433 -1.50 2.25 -46.43
CA ALA A 433 -1.69 2.37 -47.88
C ALA A 433 -2.63 3.52 -48.30
N GLY A 434 -3.28 4.21 -47.35
CA GLY A 434 -4.26 5.26 -47.62
C GLY A 434 -5.65 4.76 -48.04
N GLU A 435 -5.91 3.46 -47.95
CA GLU A 435 -7.17 2.80 -48.36
C GLU A 435 -8.30 2.95 -47.31
N ARG A 436 -7.98 3.33 -46.06
CA ARG A 436 -8.97 3.47 -44.98
C ARG A 436 -8.60 4.51 -43.92
N SER A 437 -9.62 5.05 -43.24
CA SER A 437 -9.47 5.90 -42.04
C SER A 437 -8.94 5.11 -40.82
N LEU A 438 -8.36 5.85 -39.88
CA LEU A 438 -8.04 5.37 -38.51
C LEU A 438 -9.26 5.34 -37.59
N SER A 439 -10.23 6.23 -37.81
CA SER A 439 -11.53 6.18 -37.11
C SER A 439 -12.34 4.99 -37.59
N ALA A 440 -13.36 4.60 -36.82
CA ALA A 440 -14.46 3.84 -37.41
C ALA A 440 -15.15 4.66 -38.50
N ASP A 441 -15.62 4.00 -39.55
CA ASP A 441 -16.60 4.57 -40.48
C ASP A 441 -17.97 4.56 -39.77
N PRO A 442 -18.75 5.66 -39.77
CA PRO A 442 -20.06 5.66 -39.12
C PRO A 442 -20.96 4.59 -39.76
N PRO A 443 -21.73 3.81 -38.98
CA PRO A 443 -22.42 2.63 -39.48
C PRO A 443 -23.40 2.99 -40.61
N SER A 444 -23.11 2.51 -41.82
CA SER A 444 -24.03 2.65 -42.94
C SER A 444 -25.36 1.96 -42.62
N SER A 445 -26.48 2.64 -42.88
CA SER A 445 -27.83 2.30 -42.41
C SER A 445 -28.46 1.07 -43.11
N SER A 446 -27.64 0.16 -43.62
CA SER A 446 -28.03 -0.96 -44.50
C SER A 446 -27.59 -2.34 -43.99
N ARG A 447 -27.06 -2.45 -42.76
CA ARG A 447 -26.59 -3.73 -42.19
C ARG A 447 -27.26 -4.19 -40.89
N LEU A 448 -28.38 -3.58 -40.49
CA LEU A 448 -29.24 -4.10 -39.41
C LEU A 448 -30.20 -5.19 -39.91
N SER A 449 -29.67 -6.25 -40.54
CA SER A 449 -30.48 -7.38 -41.03
C SER A 449 -29.69 -8.67 -41.28
N ALA A 450 -29.48 -9.49 -40.22
CA ALA A 450 -29.30 -10.95 -40.33
C ALA A 450 -29.26 -11.62 -38.94
N VAL A 451 -30.41 -12.09 -38.44
CA VAL A 451 -30.41 -13.20 -37.46
C VAL A 451 -30.41 -14.50 -38.27
N PRO A 452 -29.44 -15.41 -38.10
CA PRO A 452 -29.40 -16.65 -38.90
C PRO A 452 -30.53 -17.61 -38.50
N THR A 453 -31.54 -17.75 -39.36
CA THR A 453 -32.58 -18.77 -39.20
C THR A 453 -32.20 -20.08 -39.91
N SER A 454 -31.94 -21.12 -39.13
CA SER A 454 -32.07 -22.52 -39.57
C SER A 454 -33.01 -23.24 -38.60
N ALA A 455 -34.26 -23.56 -38.98
CA ALA A 455 -34.71 -24.48 -40.02
C ALA A 455 -34.70 -25.97 -39.61
N GLY A 456 -35.29 -26.28 -38.44
CA GLY A 456 -35.81 -27.61 -38.13
C GLY A 456 -37.31 -27.69 -38.48
N MET A 457 -37.70 -28.46 -39.50
CA MET A 457 -39.10 -28.55 -39.94
C MET A 457 -39.97 -29.44 -39.04
N ARG A 458 -41.20 -28.98 -38.77
CA ARG A 458 -42.44 -29.78 -38.98
C ARG A 458 -43.65 -28.86 -39.10
N GLN A 459 -44.30 -28.88 -40.28
CA GLN A 459 -45.58 -28.21 -40.53
C GLN A 459 -46.75 -29.06 -40.04
N ILE A 460 -47.85 -28.45 -39.58
CA ILE A 460 -49.22 -28.88 -39.93
C ILE A 460 -50.12 -27.64 -40.19
N LYS A 461 -50.48 -27.48 -41.47
CA LYS A 461 -51.71 -26.90 -42.08
C LYS A 461 -52.34 -25.55 -41.66
N GLU A 462 -52.31 -24.64 -42.64
CA GLU A 462 -53.47 -24.02 -43.35
C GLU A 462 -54.43 -23.00 -42.66
N THR A 463 -54.68 -21.92 -43.40
CA THR A 463 -55.61 -20.78 -43.23
C THR A 463 -57.00 -21.06 -43.88
N PRO A 464 -58.02 -20.15 -43.96
CA PRO A 464 -58.16 -18.74 -43.55
C PRO A 464 -59.45 -18.53 -42.65
N SER A 465 -60.21 -17.42 -42.50
CA SER A 465 -60.31 -16.14 -43.24
C SER A 465 -61.02 -14.99 -42.49
N ALA A 466 -60.45 -13.77 -42.58
CA ALA A 466 -61.14 -12.51 -42.97
C ALA A 466 -62.20 -11.85 -42.00
N PRO A 467 -62.85 -10.70 -42.33
CA PRO A 467 -62.38 -9.41 -41.77
C PRO A 467 -63.48 -8.37 -41.37
N SER A 468 -63.10 -7.23 -40.75
CA SER A 468 -63.49 -5.85 -41.16
C SER A 468 -63.07 -4.75 -40.16
N SER A 469 -62.99 -3.51 -40.68
CA SER A 469 -62.76 -2.21 -40.00
C SER A 469 -63.82 -1.21 -40.55
N PRO A 470 -63.76 0.16 -40.43
CA PRO A 470 -62.83 1.07 -39.72
C PRO A 470 -63.53 2.31 -39.04
N ALA A 471 -62.73 3.36 -38.76
CA ALA A 471 -63.05 4.80 -38.59
C ALA A 471 -63.41 5.36 -37.17
N ALA A 472 -63.04 6.59 -36.77
CA ALA A 472 -61.97 7.52 -37.22
C ALA A 472 -61.72 8.71 -36.23
N SER A 473 -60.55 9.37 -36.34
CA SER A 473 -60.17 10.80 -36.12
C SER A 473 -61.09 11.82 -35.39
N THR A 474 -60.66 12.89 -34.67
CA THR A 474 -59.33 13.48 -34.26
C THR A 474 -59.55 14.68 -33.29
N ASN A 475 -58.54 15.06 -32.48
CA ASN A 475 -58.19 16.39 -31.89
C ASN A 475 -59.30 17.39 -31.43
N SER A 476 -59.18 18.04 -30.26
CA SER A 476 -58.16 19.08 -30.02
C SER A 476 -58.19 19.70 -28.60
N LEU A 477 -57.05 20.30 -28.20
CA LEU A 477 -56.80 21.42 -27.25
C LEU A 477 -57.43 21.47 -25.83
N ALA A 478 -56.64 22.02 -24.88
CA ALA A 478 -56.99 22.24 -23.46
C ALA A 478 -57.45 23.70 -23.17
N PRO A 479 -57.94 24.03 -21.96
CA PRO A 479 -57.01 24.35 -20.86
C PRO A 479 -57.44 23.90 -19.43
N SER A 480 -56.50 24.04 -18.48
CA SER A 480 -56.62 23.92 -17.01
C SER A 480 -57.35 25.17 -16.40
N PRO A 481 -57.50 25.39 -15.04
CA PRO A 481 -56.90 24.69 -13.88
C PRO A 481 -57.81 24.48 -12.63
N SER A 482 -57.30 23.82 -11.56
CA SER A 482 -57.09 24.43 -10.21
C SER A 482 -56.92 23.44 -9.02
N SER A 483 -55.95 23.76 -8.15
CA SER A 483 -55.88 23.59 -6.67
C SER A 483 -56.31 22.30 -5.92
N SER A 484 -55.35 21.73 -5.16
CA SER A 484 -55.31 21.64 -3.67
C SER A 484 -55.05 20.27 -2.99
N HIS A 485 -54.11 20.32 -2.05
CA HIS A 485 -53.98 19.60 -0.76
C HIS A 485 -54.12 18.07 -0.60
N SER A 486 -52.96 17.45 -0.32
CA SER A 486 -52.67 16.51 0.80
C SER A 486 -53.67 15.40 1.21
N HIS A 487 -53.20 14.15 1.14
CA HIS A 487 -52.57 13.49 2.30
C HIS A 487 -51.79 12.24 1.84
N GLY A 488 -50.94 11.69 2.72
CA GLY A 488 -50.22 10.44 2.46
C GLY A 488 -51.05 9.19 2.80
N SER A 489 -50.71 8.06 2.19
CA SER A 489 -51.16 6.71 2.60
C SER A 489 -50.15 5.66 2.13
N PRO A 490 -50.09 4.47 2.77
CA PRO A 490 -48.87 3.67 2.80
C PRO A 490 -48.91 2.41 1.91
N ILE A 491 -47.73 1.79 1.82
CA ILE A 491 -47.41 0.39 1.47
C ILE A 491 -48.61 -0.49 1.06
N THR A 492 -48.75 -0.76 -0.23
CA THR A 492 -49.47 -1.94 -0.74
C THR A 492 -48.79 -2.51 -1.99
N ASN A 493 -48.17 -3.69 -1.88
CA ASN A 493 -48.53 -4.87 -2.70
C ASN A 493 -47.67 -6.10 -2.35
N ALA A 494 -48.30 -7.28 -2.44
CA ALA A 494 -47.79 -8.62 -2.14
C ALA A 494 -47.36 -8.85 -0.67
N MET A 495 -47.90 -9.92 -0.05
CA MET A 495 -47.62 -10.26 1.34
C MET A 495 -46.27 -10.98 1.51
N THR A 496 -45.20 -10.21 1.67
CA THR A 496 -44.06 -10.67 2.47
C THR A 496 -44.55 -10.80 3.92
N THR A 497 -44.60 -12.01 4.46
CA THR A 497 -44.98 -12.20 5.87
C THR A 497 -43.96 -11.53 6.78
N VAL A 498 -44.37 -11.11 7.98
CA VAL A 498 -43.45 -10.47 8.94
C VAL A 498 -42.23 -11.36 9.25
N ALA A 499 -42.40 -12.69 9.30
CA ALA A 499 -41.27 -13.62 9.44
C ALA A 499 -40.27 -13.53 8.25
N GLN A 500 -40.75 -13.45 7.01
CA GLN A 500 -39.91 -13.30 5.82
C GLN A 500 -39.22 -11.92 5.79
N ALA A 501 -39.92 -10.84 6.11
CA ALA A 501 -39.36 -9.49 6.14
C ALA A 501 -38.24 -9.37 7.21
N LEU A 502 -38.45 -9.94 8.39
CA LEU A 502 -37.43 -10.01 9.44
C LEU A 502 -36.24 -10.90 9.03
N THR A 503 -36.47 -12.01 8.33
CA THR A 503 -35.40 -12.88 7.81
C THR A 503 -34.55 -12.16 6.75
N GLN A 504 -35.20 -11.42 5.84
CA GLN A 504 -34.53 -10.60 4.81
C GLN A 504 -33.70 -9.47 5.43
N ALA A 505 -34.27 -8.76 6.41
CA ALA A 505 -33.55 -7.74 7.17
C ALA A 505 -32.37 -8.33 7.96
N TRP A 506 -32.52 -9.52 8.56
CA TRP A 506 -31.44 -10.23 9.25
C TRP A 506 -30.30 -10.62 8.31
N GLN A 507 -30.60 -11.06 7.08
CA GLN A 507 -29.56 -11.29 6.05
C GLN A 507 -28.81 -10.00 5.69
N ILE A 508 -29.51 -8.86 5.57
CA ILE A 508 -28.90 -7.55 5.28
C ILE A 508 -28.02 -7.11 6.47
N HIS A 509 -28.50 -7.31 7.69
CA HIS A 509 -27.79 -7.06 8.95
C HIS A 509 -26.49 -7.88 9.03
N GLN A 510 -26.59 -9.21 8.93
CA GLN A 510 -25.43 -10.13 8.92
C GLN A 510 -24.43 -9.84 7.79
N SER A 511 -24.89 -9.22 6.69
CA SER A 511 -23.99 -8.82 5.61
C SER A 511 -23.15 -7.58 5.94
N GLY A 512 -23.55 -6.78 6.94
CA GLY A 512 -22.87 -5.56 7.41
C GLY A 512 -23.60 -4.24 7.09
N ASP A 513 -24.85 -4.28 6.62
CA ASP A 513 -25.65 -3.08 6.30
C ASP A 513 -26.75 -2.86 7.36
N ILE A 514 -26.29 -2.53 8.57
CA ILE A 514 -27.13 -2.50 9.78
C ILE A 514 -28.17 -1.38 9.69
N ALA A 515 -27.83 -0.24 9.09
CA ALA A 515 -28.75 0.88 8.88
C ALA A 515 -29.89 0.53 7.89
N SER A 516 -29.61 -0.21 6.80
CA SER A 516 -30.70 -0.68 5.93
C SER A 516 -31.57 -1.74 6.61
N ALA A 517 -30.97 -2.61 7.41
CA ALA A 517 -31.72 -3.61 8.19
C ALA A 517 -32.65 -2.96 9.22
N GLU A 518 -32.15 -1.97 9.98
CA GLU A 518 -32.92 -1.17 10.94
C GLU A 518 -34.18 -0.57 10.31
N ASN A 519 -34.05 0.06 9.14
CA ASN A 519 -35.18 0.65 8.43
C ASN A 519 -36.26 -0.39 8.11
N ILE A 520 -35.89 -1.63 7.77
CA ILE A 520 -36.85 -2.71 7.52
C ILE A 520 -37.46 -3.20 8.85
N TYR A 521 -36.70 -3.31 9.94
CA TYR A 521 -37.26 -3.66 11.26
C TYR A 521 -38.29 -2.61 11.72
N ARG A 522 -38.01 -1.31 11.55
CA ARG A 522 -38.96 -0.23 11.87
C ARG A 522 -40.19 -0.22 10.95
N GLN A 523 -40.06 -0.62 9.69
CA GLN A 523 -41.21 -0.80 8.77
C GLN A 523 -42.07 -2.02 9.15
N VAL A 524 -41.46 -3.13 9.57
CA VAL A 524 -42.18 -4.28 10.12
C VAL A 524 -42.96 -3.88 11.37
N LEU A 525 -42.36 -3.09 12.26
CA LEU A 525 -42.97 -2.67 13.52
C LEU A 525 -44.04 -1.58 13.36
N SER A 526 -43.99 -0.74 12.31
CA SER A 526 -45.09 0.19 12.01
C SER A 526 -46.30 -0.51 11.39
N ALA A 527 -46.09 -1.65 10.70
CA ALA A 527 -47.16 -2.50 10.18
C ALA A 527 -47.72 -3.49 11.21
N GLN A 528 -46.87 -4.06 12.08
CA GLN A 528 -47.26 -4.98 13.15
C GLN A 528 -46.47 -4.68 14.45
N PRO A 529 -46.95 -3.73 15.30
CA PRO A 529 -46.31 -3.36 16.56
C PRO A 529 -46.22 -4.49 17.60
N GLU A 530 -46.96 -5.59 17.43
CA GLU A 530 -46.98 -6.73 18.35
C GLU A 530 -45.93 -7.81 18.01
N SER A 531 -45.04 -7.56 17.05
CA SER A 531 -43.99 -8.51 16.66
C SER A 531 -42.81 -8.50 17.66
N ALA A 532 -42.85 -9.38 18.66
CA ALA A 532 -41.77 -9.55 19.64
C ALA A 532 -40.40 -9.83 18.97
N ASN A 533 -40.38 -10.64 17.90
CA ASN A 533 -39.18 -10.87 17.10
C ASN A 533 -38.71 -9.59 16.38
N GLY A 534 -39.64 -8.77 15.86
CA GLY A 534 -39.29 -7.50 15.21
C GLY A 534 -38.64 -6.51 16.17
N TRP A 535 -39.18 -6.40 17.39
CA TRP A 535 -38.58 -5.61 18.46
C TRP A 535 -37.21 -6.16 18.90
N CYS A 536 -37.06 -7.47 19.01
CA CYS A 536 -35.76 -8.09 19.32
C CYS A 536 -34.71 -7.79 18.23
N TYR A 537 -35.05 -7.91 16.96
CA TYR A 537 -34.12 -7.60 15.87
C TYR A 537 -33.80 -6.11 15.74
N LEU A 538 -34.77 -5.22 15.98
CA LEU A 538 -34.51 -3.78 16.11
C LEU A 538 -33.56 -3.50 17.28
N GLY A 539 -33.72 -4.21 18.40
CA GLY A 539 -32.82 -4.13 19.54
C GLY A 539 -31.37 -4.48 19.20
N ILE A 540 -31.16 -5.54 18.40
CA ILE A 540 -29.81 -5.92 17.93
C ILE A 540 -29.26 -4.83 17.00
N ALA A 541 -30.05 -4.36 16.03
CA ALA A 541 -29.59 -3.31 15.11
C ALA A 541 -29.27 -1.98 15.80
N CYS A 542 -29.97 -1.64 16.88
CA CYS A 542 -29.64 -0.46 17.69
C CYS A 542 -28.39 -0.70 18.55
N HIS A 543 -28.17 -1.92 19.09
CA HIS A 543 -26.95 -2.27 19.83
C HIS A 543 -25.71 -2.19 18.93
N ASP A 544 -25.78 -2.75 17.73
CA ASP A 544 -24.66 -2.81 16.77
C ASP A 544 -24.43 -1.47 16.04
N LEU A 545 -25.29 -0.48 16.30
CA LEU A 545 -25.13 0.93 15.92
C LEU A 545 -24.90 1.82 17.17
N ASP A 546 -24.39 1.23 18.25
CA ASP A 546 -24.04 1.84 19.55
C ASP A 546 -25.14 2.74 20.21
N ARG A 547 -26.42 2.50 19.92
CA ARG A 547 -27.59 3.21 20.51
C ARG A 547 -28.28 2.35 21.56
N PHE A 548 -27.66 2.24 22.72
CA PHE A 548 -28.05 1.29 23.76
C PHE A 548 -29.41 1.58 24.40
N GLU A 549 -29.81 2.83 24.53
CA GLU A 549 -31.10 3.24 25.10
C GLU A 549 -32.27 2.88 24.17
N GLU A 550 -32.08 3.04 22.84
CA GLU A 550 -33.03 2.53 21.85
C GLU A 550 -33.06 0.98 21.86
N ALA A 551 -31.89 0.34 21.97
CA ALA A 551 -31.78 -1.11 22.03
C ALA A 551 -32.50 -1.71 23.26
N GLU A 552 -32.28 -1.14 24.45
CA GLU A 552 -32.96 -1.56 25.68
C GLU A 552 -34.48 -1.34 25.56
N SER A 553 -34.90 -0.19 25.04
CA SER A 553 -36.33 0.11 24.82
C SER A 553 -36.99 -0.91 23.91
N ALA A 554 -36.31 -1.32 22.82
CA ALA A 554 -36.79 -2.35 21.91
C ALA A 554 -36.82 -3.74 22.57
N TYR A 555 -35.79 -4.13 23.32
CA TYR A 555 -35.82 -5.41 24.06
C TYR A 555 -36.91 -5.46 25.15
N ARG A 556 -37.17 -4.33 25.85
CA ARG A 556 -38.26 -4.23 26.81
C ARG A 556 -39.63 -4.46 26.17
N GLU A 557 -39.88 -3.90 24.99
CA GLU A 557 -41.13 -4.17 24.25
C GLU A 557 -41.21 -5.62 23.73
N ALA A 558 -40.10 -6.19 23.24
CA ALA A 558 -40.04 -7.61 22.89
C ALA A 558 -40.43 -8.51 24.07
N LEU A 559 -39.94 -8.20 25.28
CA LEU A 559 -40.20 -8.95 26.51
C LEU A 559 -41.58 -8.66 27.12
N ARG A 560 -42.15 -7.47 26.89
CA ARG A 560 -43.55 -7.15 27.24
C ARG A 560 -44.54 -7.95 26.40
N LEU A 561 -44.20 -8.20 25.13
CA LEU A 561 -44.99 -9.01 24.19
C LEU A 561 -44.77 -10.52 24.39
N GLN A 562 -43.54 -10.93 24.68
CA GLN A 562 -43.16 -12.33 24.95
C GLN A 562 -42.22 -12.41 26.17
N PRO A 563 -42.75 -12.57 27.40
CA PRO A 563 -41.93 -12.66 28.62
C PRO A 563 -40.99 -13.88 28.67
N GLU A 564 -41.29 -14.92 27.90
CA GLU A 564 -40.49 -16.15 27.77
C GLU A 564 -39.65 -16.10 26.49
N PHE A 565 -38.66 -15.19 26.45
CA PHE A 565 -37.79 -15.00 25.29
C PHE A 565 -36.30 -14.92 25.69
N PRO A 566 -35.61 -16.06 25.85
CA PRO A 566 -34.23 -16.12 26.34
C PRO A 566 -33.21 -15.32 25.50
N VAL A 567 -33.39 -15.27 24.18
CA VAL A 567 -32.50 -14.54 23.27
C VAL A 567 -32.58 -13.03 23.51
N ALA A 568 -33.81 -12.49 23.66
CA ALA A 568 -34.01 -11.08 23.98
C ALA A 568 -33.45 -10.75 25.38
N LEU A 569 -33.60 -11.63 26.37
CA LEU A 569 -32.99 -11.45 27.71
C LEU A 569 -31.46 -11.44 27.67
N ASN A 570 -30.82 -12.38 26.95
CA ASN A 570 -29.36 -12.41 26.77
C ASN A 570 -28.86 -11.12 26.10
N ASN A 571 -29.53 -10.68 25.03
CA ASN A 571 -29.08 -9.52 24.27
C ASN A 571 -29.36 -8.21 25.02
N MET A 572 -30.47 -8.13 25.77
CA MET A 572 -30.72 -7.03 26.72
C MET A 572 -29.65 -6.98 27.82
N GLY A 573 -29.20 -8.13 28.33
CA GLY A 573 -28.08 -8.20 29.27
C GLY A 573 -26.78 -7.62 28.69
N ASN A 574 -26.46 -7.91 27.43
CA ASN A 574 -25.32 -7.30 26.74
C ASN A 574 -25.47 -5.78 26.54
N THR A 575 -26.68 -5.28 26.23
CA THR A 575 -26.98 -3.84 26.18
C THR A 575 -26.84 -3.18 27.55
N LEU A 576 -27.38 -3.80 28.60
CA LEU A 576 -27.29 -3.29 29.98
C LEU A 576 -25.83 -3.24 30.46
N ARG A 577 -24.97 -4.18 30.03
CA ARG A 577 -23.50 -4.07 30.25
C ARG A 577 -22.91 -2.83 29.56
N ARG A 578 -23.24 -2.55 28.29
CA ARG A 578 -22.77 -1.32 27.60
C ARG A 578 -23.28 -0.03 28.28
N LEU A 579 -24.43 -0.09 28.96
CA LEU A 579 -25.01 0.99 29.78
C LEU A 579 -24.46 1.04 31.23
N GLY A 580 -23.52 0.18 31.62
CA GLY A 580 -22.99 0.11 33.00
C GLY A 580 -23.98 -0.40 34.06
N ARG A 581 -25.13 -0.96 33.66
CA ARG A 581 -26.20 -1.42 34.56
C ARG A 581 -26.06 -2.92 34.86
N ILE A 582 -24.96 -3.23 35.56
CA ILE A 582 -24.43 -4.59 35.70
C ILE A 582 -25.37 -5.55 36.43
N ASP A 583 -25.93 -5.18 37.59
CA ASP A 583 -26.81 -6.09 38.34
C ASP A 583 -28.10 -6.43 37.55
N GLU A 584 -28.60 -5.50 36.74
CA GLU A 584 -29.71 -5.73 35.82
C GLU A 584 -29.31 -6.61 34.62
N ALA A 585 -28.08 -6.47 34.12
CA ALA A 585 -27.52 -7.37 33.12
C ALA A 585 -27.42 -8.81 33.66
N LEU A 586 -26.87 -8.97 34.87
CA LEU A 586 -26.76 -10.28 35.55
C LEU A 586 -28.13 -10.87 35.90
N ALA A 587 -29.12 -10.05 36.29
CA ALA A 587 -30.50 -10.50 36.44
C ALA A 587 -31.10 -10.98 35.11
N SER A 588 -30.81 -10.29 34.00
CA SER A 588 -31.26 -10.68 32.65
C SER A 588 -30.66 -12.01 32.19
N PHE A 589 -29.35 -12.23 32.41
CA PHE A 589 -28.70 -13.52 32.12
C PHE A 589 -29.23 -14.65 33.01
N ARG A 590 -29.41 -14.43 34.32
CA ARG A 590 -30.03 -15.41 35.23
C ARG A 590 -31.44 -15.78 34.76
N ARG A 591 -32.28 -14.80 34.39
CA ARG A 591 -33.64 -15.05 33.89
C ARG A 591 -33.65 -15.77 32.53
N ALA A 592 -32.68 -15.51 31.65
CA ALA A 592 -32.51 -16.29 30.42
C ALA A 592 -32.19 -17.76 30.71
N LEU A 593 -31.44 -18.04 31.78
CA LEU A 593 -31.05 -19.38 32.21
C LEU A 593 -32.14 -20.13 33.00
N GLU A 594 -32.98 -19.42 33.76
CA GLU A 594 -34.21 -20.01 34.33
C GLU A 594 -35.14 -20.57 33.25
N LEU A 595 -35.21 -19.90 32.09
CA LEU A 595 -36.01 -20.31 30.94
C LEU A 595 -35.28 -21.32 30.03
N LYS A 596 -33.95 -21.25 29.95
CA LYS A 596 -33.10 -22.15 29.17
C LYS A 596 -31.80 -22.50 29.92
N PRO A 597 -31.78 -23.54 30.78
CA PRO A 597 -30.63 -23.87 31.62
C PRO A 597 -29.34 -24.27 30.88
N ASP A 598 -29.43 -24.69 29.62
CA ASP A 598 -28.31 -25.05 28.74
C ASP A 598 -27.80 -23.89 27.87
N TYR A 599 -28.22 -22.63 28.14
CA TYR A 599 -27.88 -21.50 27.26
C TYR A 599 -26.44 -21.00 27.48
N LEU A 600 -25.48 -21.71 26.88
CA LEU A 600 -24.03 -21.45 26.94
C LEU A 600 -23.64 -19.95 26.82
N ASN A 601 -24.23 -19.23 25.87
CA ASN A 601 -23.95 -17.80 25.66
C ASN A 601 -24.32 -16.92 26.86
N ALA A 602 -25.37 -17.26 27.62
CA ALA A 602 -25.75 -16.50 28.81
C ALA A 602 -24.74 -16.69 29.95
N PHE A 603 -24.16 -17.89 30.11
CA PHE A 603 -23.04 -18.11 31.05
C PHE A 603 -21.79 -17.32 30.64
N LYS A 604 -21.40 -17.41 29.37
CA LYS A 604 -20.25 -16.66 28.81
C LYS A 604 -20.41 -15.15 28.99
N ASN A 605 -21.57 -14.60 28.61
CA ASN A 605 -21.84 -13.17 28.73
C ASN A 605 -21.93 -12.71 30.19
N ALA A 606 -22.47 -13.52 31.11
CA ALA A 606 -22.44 -13.20 32.55
C ALA A 606 -21.00 -13.14 33.10
N GLY A 607 -20.15 -14.12 32.74
CA GLY A 607 -18.72 -14.11 33.08
C GLY A 607 -18.02 -12.84 32.58
N THR A 608 -18.17 -12.51 31.29
CA THR A 608 -17.56 -11.30 30.69
C THR A 608 -18.05 -10.01 31.36
N THR A 609 -19.31 -10.00 31.82
CA THR A 609 -19.91 -8.86 32.54
C THR A 609 -19.30 -8.68 33.93
N LEU A 610 -18.95 -9.77 34.62
CA LEU A 610 -18.27 -9.73 35.93
C LEU A 610 -16.78 -9.37 35.80
N VAL A 611 -16.12 -9.77 34.71
CA VAL A 611 -14.73 -9.35 34.41
C VAL A 611 -14.62 -7.82 34.30
N TRP A 612 -15.60 -7.14 33.69
CA TRP A 612 -15.57 -5.67 33.55
C TRP A 612 -15.67 -4.94 34.92
N GLU A 613 -16.32 -5.54 35.91
CA GLU A 613 -16.39 -5.05 37.29
C GLU A 613 -15.24 -5.53 38.20
N GLY A 614 -14.30 -6.31 37.67
CA GLY A 614 -13.23 -6.91 38.48
C GLY A 614 -13.70 -8.00 39.45
N ARG A 615 -14.89 -8.59 39.22
CA ARG A 615 -15.46 -9.67 40.05
C ARG A 615 -14.98 -11.05 39.56
N PHE A 616 -13.66 -11.23 39.61
CA PHE A 616 -12.94 -12.30 38.92
C PHE A 616 -13.32 -13.73 39.34
N ASP A 617 -13.45 -13.99 40.64
CA ASP A 617 -13.75 -15.33 41.13
C ASP A 617 -15.17 -15.77 40.75
N GLU A 618 -16.14 -14.86 40.84
CA GLU A 618 -17.50 -15.09 40.31
C GLU A 618 -17.46 -15.32 38.78
N ALA A 619 -16.66 -14.55 38.04
CA ALA A 619 -16.52 -14.76 36.59
C ALA A 619 -15.97 -16.15 36.26
N ILE A 620 -14.98 -16.64 37.02
CA ILE A 620 -14.48 -18.02 36.91
C ILE A 620 -15.58 -19.04 37.22
N ASP A 621 -16.44 -18.82 38.22
CA ASP A 621 -17.59 -19.69 38.50
C ASP A 621 -18.62 -19.71 37.35
N TRP A 622 -18.82 -18.59 36.65
CA TRP A 622 -19.69 -18.49 35.47
C TRP A 622 -19.09 -19.22 34.24
N TYR A 623 -17.80 -19.01 33.94
CA TYR A 623 -17.12 -19.79 32.89
C TYR A 623 -17.00 -21.28 33.24
N SER A 624 -16.81 -21.62 34.51
CA SER A 624 -16.79 -23.02 34.98
C SER A 624 -18.13 -23.72 34.84
N GLN A 625 -19.24 -22.98 34.80
CA GLN A 625 -20.56 -23.52 34.44
C GLN A 625 -20.70 -23.71 32.92
N ALA A 626 -20.21 -22.77 32.11
CA ALA A 626 -20.12 -22.93 30.66
C ALA A 626 -19.30 -24.17 30.28
N LEU A 627 -18.13 -24.37 30.90
CA LEU A 627 -17.24 -25.52 30.69
C LEU A 627 -17.82 -26.85 31.18
N ARG A 628 -18.80 -26.85 32.11
CA ARG A 628 -19.56 -28.05 32.47
C ARG A 628 -20.63 -28.43 31.44
N LEU A 629 -21.04 -27.49 30.58
CA LEU A 629 -21.96 -27.74 29.46
C LEU A 629 -21.21 -28.08 28.16
N ASN A 630 -20.12 -27.37 27.88
CA ASN A 630 -19.20 -27.66 26.77
C ASN A 630 -17.73 -27.65 27.25
N PRO A 631 -17.15 -28.83 27.57
CA PRO A 631 -15.75 -28.95 28.00
C PRO A 631 -14.69 -28.60 26.95
N ASP A 632 -15.07 -28.33 25.69
CA ASP A 632 -14.17 -27.86 24.63
C ASP A 632 -14.42 -26.38 24.25
N GLU A 633 -15.13 -25.61 25.09
CA GLU A 633 -15.45 -24.19 24.84
C GLU A 633 -14.23 -23.27 24.99
N ALA A 634 -13.45 -23.17 23.91
CA ALA A 634 -12.17 -22.47 23.85
C ALA A 634 -12.19 -21.01 24.36
N GLU A 635 -13.26 -20.26 24.12
CA GLU A 635 -13.39 -18.88 24.61
C GLU A 635 -13.48 -18.84 26.15
N SER A 636 -14.17 -19.80 26.77
CA SER A 636 -14.31 -19.86 28.23
C SER A 636 -12.99 -20.23 28.89
N HIS A 637 -12.26 -21.21 28.33
CA HIS A 637 -10.90 -21.54 28.76
C HIS A 637 -9.94 -20.35 28.63
N ARG A 638 -9.90 -19.69 27.45
CA ARG A 638 -9.08 -18.50 27.22
C ARG A 638 -9.36 -17.40 28.24
N ASN A 639 -10.63 -17.12 28.55
CA ASN A 639 -11.01 -16.10 29.52
C ASN A 639 -10.60 -16.48 30.95
N VAL A 640 -10.77 -17.74 31.37
CA VAL A 640 -10.25 -18.25 32.66
C VAL A 640 -8.72 -18.11 32.73
N GLY A 641 -8.01 -18.42 31.65
CA GLY A 641 -6.56 -18.23 31.54
C GLY A 641 -6.13 -16.77 31.72
N ILE A 642 -6.79 -15.84 31.04
CA ILE A 642 -6.54 -14.39 31.18
C ILE A 642 -6.79 -13.92 32.62
N ILE A 643 -7.87 -14.37 33.27
CA ILE A 643 -8.19 -13.99 34.66
C ILE A 643 -7.12 -14.52 35.62
N ARG A 644 -6.74 -15.80 35.50
CA ARG A 644 -5.68 -16.40 36.34
C ARG A 644 -4.34 -15.70 36.16
N LEU A 645 -3.96 -15.38 34.91
CA LEU A 645 -2.76 -14.60 34.61
C LEU A 645 -2.82 -13.19 35.23
N LEU A 646 -3.99 -12.52 35.19
CA LEU A 646 -4.22 -11.21 35.81
C LEU A 646 -4.16 -11.26 37.36
N GLN A 647 -4.58 -12.38 37.95
CA GLN A 647 -4.43 -12.68 39.39
C GLN A 647 -3.01 -13.13 39.77
N GLY A 648 -2.10 -13.36 38.82
CA GLY A 648 -0.74 -13.86 39.05
C GLY A 648 -0.61 -15.39 39.18
N ASP A 649 -1.71 -16.14 39.03
CA ASP A 649 -1.71 -17.61 38.96
C ASP A 649 -1.24 -18.06 37.56
N PHE A 650 0.05 -17.89 37.29
CA PHE A 650 0.67 -18.27 36.02
C PHE A 650 0.65 -19.80 35.84
N THR A 651 0.79 -20.58 36.92
CA THR A 651 0.81 -22.05 36.90
C THR A 651 -0.45 -22.64 36.27
N ASN A 652 -1.65 -22.14 36.62
CA ASN A 652 -2.90 -22.59 36.01
C ASN A 652 -3.39 -21.65 34.90
N GLY A 653 -2.87 -20.43 34.80
CA GLY A 653 -3.21 -19.47 33.75
C GLY A 653 -2.68 -19.84 32.38
N TRP A 654 -1.43 -20.33 32.29
CA TRP A 654 -0.83 -20.71 31.00
C TRP A 654 -1.57 -21.86 30.27
N PRO A 655 -1.90 -23.00 30.90
CA PRO A 655 -2.58 -24.11 30.21
C PRO A 655 -3.98 -23.72 29.68
N GLU A 656 -4.70 -22.89 30.44
CA GLU A 656 -5.99 -22.33 30.05
C GLU A 656 -5.85 -21.33 28.89
N TYR A 657 -4.78 -20.52 28.87
CA TYR A 657 -4.52 -19.55 27.81
C TYR A 657 -4.06 -20.17 26.47
N GLU A 658 -3.52 -21.40 26.45
CA GLU A 658 -3.24 -22.12 25.20
C GLU A 658 -4.51 -22.49 24.40
N TRP A 659 -5.69 -22.50 25.03
CA TRP A 659 -6.96 -22.69 24.32
C TRP A 659 -7.31 -21.56 23.34
N ARG A 660 -6.58 -20.44 23.35
CA ARG A 660 -6.66 -19.41 22.30
C ARG A 660 -6.49 -19.99 20.89
N TRP A 661 -5.77 -21.09 20.74
CA TRP A 661 -5.57 -21.80 19.48
C TRP A 661 -6.74 -22.67 19.00
N ARG A 662 -7.80 -22.79 19.81
CA ARG A 662 -9.06 -23.45 19.46
C ARG A 662 -10.23 -22.46 19.31
N ALA A 663 -10.00 -21.17 19.52
CA ALA A 663 -10.98 -20.11 19.27
C ALA A 663 -10.93 -19.69 17.79
N ASP A 664 -12.06 -19.21 17.25
CA ASP A 664 -12.18 -18.88 15.81
C ASP A 664 -11.30 -17.70 15.35
N ASP A 665 -10.81 -16.87 16.28
CA ASP A 665 -10.06 -15.64 16.00
C ASP A 665 -8.56 -15.85 15.73
N LEU A 666 -7.97 -16.97 16.16
CA LEU A 666 -6.54 -17.25 15.99
C LEU A 666 -6.29 -18.63 15.37
N LYS A 667 -5.37 -18.70 14.40
CA LYS A 667 -5.03 -19.95 13.68
C LYS A 667 -3.51 -20.10 13.59
N LYS A 668 -3.01 -21.28 13.94
CA LYS A 668 -1.56 -21.58 13.84
C LYS A 668 -1.13 -21.58 12.36
N PRO A 669 0.01 -20.96 12.01
CA PRO A 669 0.61 -21.12 10.69
C PRO A 669 0.93 -22.60 10.40
N PRO A 670 0.70 -23.11 9.17
CA PRO A 670 1.04 -24.48 8.82
C PRO A 670 2.56 -24.64 8.67
N HIS A 671 3.16 -25.48 9.51
CA HIS A 671 4.54 -25.92 9.44
C HIS A 671 4.61 -27.45 9.36
N ALA A 672 5.67 -27.98 8.75
CA ALA A 672 5.84 -29.43 8.57
C ALA A 672 6.69 -30.08 9.69
N GLN A 673 7.49 -29.25 10.36
CA GLN A 673 8.25 -29.54 11.57
C GLN A 673 7.33 -29.68 12.79
N PRO A 674 7.76 -30.38 13.85
CA PRO A 674 7.01 -30.44 15.11
C PRO A 674 6.94 -29.08 15.82
N GLU A 675 5.83 -28.86 16.52
CA GLU A 675 5.73 -27.80 17.52
C GLU A 675 6.46 -28.24 18.80
N TRP A 676 7.40 -27.43 19.27
CA TRP A 676 8.24 -27.71 20.44
C TRP A 676 7.43 -27.78 21.73
N GLN A 677 7.64 -28.81 22.55
CA GLN A 677 6.92 -29.07 23.80
C GLN A 677 7.84 -29.05 25.04
N GLY A 678 9.06 -28.52 24.91
CA GLY A 678 10.05 -28.45 26.00
C GLY A 678 11.16 -29.50 25.91
N GLU A 679 11.30 -30.21 24.80
CA GLU A 679 12.43 -31.11 24.54
C GLU A 679 13.76 -30.34 24.43
N SER A 680 14.90 -31.01 24.63
CA SER A 680 16.21 -30.35 24.49
C SER A 680 16.39 -29.73 23.09
N LEU A 681 16.83 -28.46 23.08
CA LEU A 681 17.15 -27.68 21.89
C LEU A 681 18.66 -27.57 21.61
N ASP A 682 19.51 -28.25 22.38
CA ASP A 682 20.97 -28.20 22.23
C ASP A 682 21.40 -28.56 20.79
N GLY A 683 22.04 -27.59 20.11
CA GLY A 683 22.47 -27.69 18.72
C GLY A 683 21.35 -27.59 17.66
N LYS A 684 20.08 -27.46 18.05
CA LYS A 684 18.93 -27.36 17.15
C LYS A 684 18.58 -25.93 16.77
N THR A 685 17.87 -25.76 15.68
CA THR A 685 17.30 -24.49 15.22
C THR A 685 15.79 -24.45 15.49
N ILE A 686 15.32 -23.46 16.26
CA ILE A 686 13.89 -23.25 16.55
C ILE A 686 13.34 -22.00 15.86
N LEU A 687 12.15 -22.13 15.25
CA LEU A 687 11.37 -20.99 14.75
C LEU A 687 10.40 -20.48 15.84
N LEU A 688 10.61 -19.25 16.30
CA LEU A 688 9.63 -18.48 17.06
C LEU A 688 8.82 -17.61 16.11
N TYR A 689 7.51 -17.52 16.28
CA TYR A 689 6.66 -16.63 15.45
C TYR A 689 5.67 -15.78 16.25
N ALA A 690 5.40 -14.58 15.74
CA ALA A 690 4.41 -13.66 16.29
C ALA A 690 2.97 -14.07 15.93
N GLU A 691 2.06 -13.96 16.89
CA GLU A 691 0.67 -14.44 16.80
C GLU A 691 -0.40 -13.36 17.06
N GLN A 692 -0.04 -12.26 17.71
CA GLN A 692 -0.96 -11.19 18.15
C GLN A 692 -0.41 -9.79 17.80
N GLY A 693 -0.52 -8.81 18.70
CA GLY A 693 -0.19 -7.42 18.44
C GLY A 693 1.31 -7.11 18.47
N LEU A 694 1.65 -5.85 18.18
CA LEU A 694 3.03 -5.38 18.19
C LEU A 694 3.60 -5.31 19.62
N GLY A 695 2.76 -4.99 20.61
CA GLY A 695 3.12 -5.00 22.03
C GLY A 695 3.46 -6.41 22.53
N ASP A 696 2.72 -7.42 22.08
CA ASP A 696 2.97 -8.83 22.38
C ASP A 696 4.35 -9.26 21.89
N THR A 697 4.64 -9.03 20.60
CA THR A 697 5.96 -9.32 20.03
C THR A 697 7.07 -8.59 20.79
N LEU A 698 6.88 -7.30 21.11
CA LEU A 698 7.84 -6.51 21.88
C LEU A 698 8.05 -7.05 23.30
N ASN A 699 7.04 -7.65 23.93
CA ASN A 699 7.19 -8.27 25.24
C ASN A 699 7.89 -9.64 25.17
N PHE A 700 7.39 -10.56 24.34
CA PHE A 700 7.78 -11.96 24.38
C PHE A 700 9.04 -12.30 23.56
N VAL A 701 9.51 -11.43 22.66
CA VAL A 701 10.76 -11.64 21.92
C VAL A 701 11.98 -11.87 22.83
N ARG A 702 11.95 -11.38 24.08
CA ARG A 702 12.98 -11.63 25.11
C ARG A 702 13.30 -13.12 25.32
N TYR A 703 12.33 -14.01 25.09
CA TYR A 703 12.53 -15.45 25.24
C TYR A 703 13.46 -16.07 24.19
N ALA A 704 13.74 -15.40 23.07
CA ALA A 704 14.79 -15.83 22.15
C ALA A 704 16.16 -15.94 22.86
N ASN A 705 16.45 -15.05 23.82
CA ASN A 705 17.69 -15.09 24.59
C ASN A 705 17.72 -16.26 25.57
N VAL A 706 16.58 -16.58 26.19
CA VAL A 706 16.43 -17.73 27.09
C VAL A 706 16.63 -19.04 26.32
N LEU A 707 15.98 -19.21 25.16
CA LEU A 707 16.17 -20.42 24.35
C LEU A 707 17.60 -20.56 23.79
N LYS A 708 18.25 -19.44 23.45
CA LYS A 708 19.66 -19.45 23.04
C LYS A 708 20.62 -19.83 24.17
N GLN A 709 20.33 -19.44 25.41
CA GLN A 709 21.06 -19.91 26.60
C GLN A 709 20.83 -21.41 26.87
N LEU A 710 19.70 -21.97 26.43
CA LEU A 710 19.41 -23.42 26.43
C LEU A 710 20.00 -24.18 25.22
N GLY A 711 20.93 -23.57 24.47
CA GLY A 711 21.67 -24.20 23.37
C GLY A 711 21.00 -24.14 21.99
N ALA A 712 19.85 -23.47 21.87
CA ALA A 712 19.16 -23.30 20.60
C ALA A 712 19.80 -22.23 19.70
N ARG A 713 19.74 -22.43 18.38
CA ARG A 713 19.80 -21.35 17.39
C ARG A 713 18.38 -20.83 17.16
N THR A 714 18.14 -19.53 17.18
CA THR A 714 16.78 -18.98 17.06
C THR A 714 16.53 -18.25 15.74
N ILE A 715 15.47 -18.66 15.04
CA ILE A 715 14.83 -17.88 13.98
C ILE A 715 13.60 -17.23 14.61
N VAL A 716 13.44 -15.92 14.49
CA VAL A 716 12.27 -15.20 14.99
C VAL A 716 11.55 -14.54 13.83
N GLN A 717 10.26 -14.85 13.66
CA GLN A 717 9.42 -14.35 12.59
C GLN A 717 8.39 -13.35 13.13
N VAL A 718 8.45 -12.09 12.68
CA VAL A 718 7.70 -10.98 13.28
C VAL A 718 6.96 -10.12 12.24
N GLN A 719 5.99 -9.34 12.71
CA GLN A 719 5.27 -8.36 11.88
C GLN A 719 6.29 -7.38 11.24
N PRO A 720 6.21 -7.10 9.91
CA PRO A 720 7.21 -6.29 9.22
C PRO A 720 7.64 -4.96 9.87
N PRO A 721 6.76 -4.18 10.53
CA PRO A 721 7.14 -2.94 11.22
C PRO A 721 8.19 -3.10 12.33
N LEU A 722 8.33 -4.28 12.93
CA LEU A 722 9.29 -4.53 14.01
C LEU A 722 10.65 -5.06 13.51
N VAL A 723 10.75 -5.45 12.23
CA VAL A 723 11.98 -6.01 11.63
C VAL A 723 13.16 -5.03 11.56
N PRO A 724 12.99 -3.69 11.53
CA PRO A 724 14.10 -2.75 11.71
C PRO A 724 14.61 -2.73 13.16
N LEU A 725 13.69 -2.65 14.12
CA LEU A 725 13.95 -2.46 15.54
C LEU A 725 14.58 -3.69 16.21
N LEU A 726 14.06 -4.89 15.94
CA LEU A 726 14.42 -6.09 16.69
C LEU A 726 15.76 -6.72 16.24
N ARG A 727 16.50 -6.13 15.31
CA ARG A 727 17.78 -6.69 14.78
C ARG A 727 18.90 -6.77 15.82
N SER A 728 18.85 -5.91 16.84
CA SER A 728 19.82 -5.82 17.93
C SER A 728 19.40 -6.63 19.16
N THR A 729 18.24 -7.28 19.14
CA THR A 729 17.70 -8.04 20.28
C THR A 729 18.63 -9.23 20.60
N PRO A 730 19.17 -9.34 21.83
CA PRO A 730 19.91 -10.52 22.26
C PRO A 730 19.05 -11.79 22.10
N GLY A 731 19.71 -12.91 21.80
CA GLY A 731 19.02 -14.18 21.58
C GLY A 731 18.67 -14.51 20.13
N ILE A 732 18.42 -13.52 19.28
CA ILE A 732 18.03 -13.73 17.88
C ILE A 732 19.26 -14.09 17.02
N ASP A 733 19.22 -15.21 16.29
CA ASP A 733 20.22 -15.52 15.25
C ASP A 733 19.74 -15.12 13.85
N THR A 734 18.44 -15.19 13.58
CA THR A 734 17.83 -14.82 12.30
C THR A 734 16.48 -14.14 12.53
N LEU A 735 16.26 -12.98 11.90
CA LEU A 735 15.02 -12.21 12.02
C LEU A 735 14.29 -12.15 10.67
N VAL A 736 13.09 -12.72 10.61
CA VAL A 736 12.31 -12.94 9.38
C VAL A 736 11.00 -12.12 9.43
N PRO A 737 10.57 -11.47 8.33
CA PRO A 737 9.22 -10.91 8.23
C PRO A 737 8.14 -12.01 8.13
N GLN A 738 6.98 -11.80 8.75
CA GLN A 738 5.86 -12.76 8.75
C GLN A 738 5.22 -13.06 7.38
N ARG A 739 5.66 -12.39 6.31
CA ARG A 739 5.25 -12.63 4.92
C ARG A 739 6.31 -13.37 4.08
N GLU A 740 7.48 -13.64 4.66
CA GLU A 740 8.61 -14.30 4.01
C GLU A 740 8.80 -15.70 4.60
N GLN A 741 9.27 -16.65 3.79
CA GLN A 741 9.50 -18.02 4.25
C GLN A 741 10.75 -18.06 5.17
N PRO A 742 10.65 -18.61 6.39
CA PRO A 742 11.81 -18.77 7.25
C PRO A 742 12.80 -19.81 6.68
N PRO A 743 14.12 -19.66 6.93
CA PRO A 743 15.11 -20.70 6.66
C PRO A 743 14.79 -22.02 7.38
N ALA A 744 15.49 -23.11 7.02
CA ALA A 744 15.25 -24.42 7.63
C ALA A 744 15.43 -24.40 9.16
N PHE A 745 14.50 -25.07 9.86
CA PHE A 745 14.46 -25.25 11.31
C PHE A 745 14.06 -26.69 11.67
N ASP A 746 14.31 -27.09 12.92
CA ASP A 746 14.04 -28.43 13.45
C ASP A 746 12.70 -28.50 14.21
N ALA A 747 12.28 -27.40 14.85
CA ALA A 747 11.01 -27.28 15.59
C ALA A 747 10.51 -25.82 15.59
N HIS A 748 9.24 -25.59 15.93
CA HIS A 748 8.68 -24.24 16.05
C HIS A 748 7.88 -24.01 17.35
N ALA A 749 7.69 -22.75 17.74
CA ALA A 749 6.77 -22.36 18.81
C ALA A 749 6.17 -20.95 18.57
N PRO A 750 4.90 -20.71 18.91
CA PRO A 750 4.39 -19.34 19.06
C PRO A 750 5.08 -18.61 20.21
N LEU A 751 5.36 -17.31 20.05
CA LEU A 751 6.06 -16.49 21.06
C LEU A 751 5.38 -16.50 22.44
N LEU A 752 4.04 -16.56 22.50
CA LEU A 752 3.29 -16.52 23.77
C LEU A 752 3.09 -17.93 24.37
N SER A 753 3.39 -19.00 23.63
CA SER A 753 3.43 -20.37 24.16
C SER A 753 4.79 -20.69 24.81
N VAL A 754 5.88 -19.98 24.48
CA VAL A 754 7.20 -20.22 25.11
C VAL A 754 7.20 -20.06 26.64
N PRO A 755 6.57 -19.04 27.25
CA PRO A 755 6.42 -18.96 28.71
C PRO A 755 5.67 -20.14 29.31
N ALA A 756 4.64 -20.66 28.62
CA ALA A 756 3.87 -21.82 29.06
C ALA A 756 4.72 -23.10 29.06
N ILE A 757 5.49 -23.32 27.98
CA ILE A 757 6.40 -24.47 27.83
C ILE A 757 7.51 -24.44 28.88
N LEU A 758 8.11 -23.26 29.13
CA LEU A 758 9.13 -23.05 30.15
C LEU A 758 8.57 -22.97 31.58
N LYS A 759 7.23 -22.92 31.73
CA LYS A 759 6.49 -22.79 33.00
C LYS A 759 6.87 -21.53 33.79
N THR A 760 7.00 -20.40 33.09
CA THR A 760 7.32 -19.11 33.70
C THR A 760 6.32 -18.77 34.81
N ASP A 761 6.82 -18.46 36.00
CA ASP A 761 6.07 -17.83 37.10
C ASP A 761 6.53 -16.37 37.32
N LEU A 762 6.08 -15.73 38.41
CA LEU A 762 6.44 -14.33 38.70
C LEU A 762 7.92 -14.14 39.11
N ASP A 763 8.54 -15.15 39.71
CA ASP A 763 9.95 -15.10 40.15
C ASP A 763 10.90 -15.47 39.01
N SER A 764 10.41 -16.21 38.00
CA SER A 764 11.18 -16.67 36.85
C SER A 764 10.99 -15.82 35.56
N ILE A 765 10.35 -14.65 35.63
CA ILE A 765 10.24 -13.76 34.47
C ILE A 765 11.65 -13.26 34.08
N PRO A 766 12.08 -13.37 32.80
CA PRO A 766 13.31 -12.74 32.34
C PRO A 766 13.13 -11.22 32.26
N ALA A 767 13.21 -10.54 33.40
CA ALA A 767 12.91 -9.12 33.59
C ALA A 767 14.06 -8.16 33.23
N ASP A 768 15.23 -8.68 32.84
CA ASP A 768 16.41 -7.90 32.46
C ASP A 768 16.12 -6.95 31.29
N VAL A 769 16.47 -5.68 31.46
CA VAL A 769 16.30 -4.61 30.46
C VAL A 769 17.53 -3.71 30.41
N PRO A 770 17.91 -3.15 29.24
CA PRO A 770 17.26 -3.30 27.93
C PRO A 770 17.53 -4.67 27.26
N TYR A 771 16.52 -5.18 26.57
CA TYR A 771 16.66 -6.26 25.58
C TYR A 771 16.31 -5.81 24.16
N VAL A 772 15.73 -4.62 23.98
CA VAL A 772 15.61 -3.92 22.69
C VAL A 772 16.48 -2.66 22.76
N PHE A 773 17.17 -2.31 21.67
CA PHE A 773 18.14 -1.22 21.63
C PHE A 773 17.82 -0.23 20.51
N ALA A 774 17.78 1.07 20.83
CA ALA A 774 17.68 2.14 19.85
C ALA A 774 19.00 2.34 19.10
N ASP A 775 18.97 2.95 17.91
CA ASP A 775 20.18 3.34 17.18
C ASP A 775 20.80 4.58 17.84
N GLU A 776 21.99 4.45 18.43
CA GLU A 776 22.73 5.53 19.11
C GLU A 776 22.94 6.78 18.22
N ARG A 777 22.95 6.64 16.88
CA ARG A 777 23.01 7.78 15.95
C ARG A 777 21.72 8.60 15.97
N LEU A 778 20.57 7.92 16.01
CA LEU A 778 19.27 8.57 16.16
C LEU A 778 19.12 9.13 17.59
N VAL A 779 19.64 8.43 18.61
CA VAL A 779 19.65 8.95 19.99
C VAL A 779 20.44 10.26 20.08
N GLU A 780 21.65 10.34 19.50
CA GLU A 780 22.42 11.60 19.49
C GLU A 780 21.75 12.69 18.63
N PHE A 781 21.15 12.34 17.50
CA PHE A 781 20.38 13.26 16.67
C PHE A 781 19.23 13.90 17.46
N TRP A 782 18.36 13.10 18.08
CA TRP A 782 17.26 13.60 18.89
C TRP A 782 17.75 14.27 20.19
N ARG A 783 18.90 13.87 20.74
CA ARG A 783 19.57 14.57 21.86
C ARG A 783 19.99 15.99 21.47
N SER A 784 20.39 16.21 20.22
CA SER A 784 20.67 17.54 19.67
C SER A 784 19.38 18.35 19.40
N GLU A 785 18.40 17.77 18.70
CA GLU A 785 17.12 18.44 18.39
C GLU A 785 16.38 18.88 19.67
N LEU A 786 16.40 18.05 20.72
CA LEU A 786 15.71 18.32 21.99
C LEU A 786 16.58 19.07 23.01
N ARG A 787 17.80 19.50 22.65
CA ARG A 787 18.75 20.17 23.56
C ARG A 787 18.31 21.56 24.01
N SER A 788 17.46 22.22 23.23
CA SER A 788 16.92 23.56 23.52
C SER A 788 15.86 23.56 24.63
N PHE A 789 15.27 22.41 24.95
CA PHE A 789 14.23 22.28 25.97
C PHE A 789 14.84 21.95 27.33
N GLY A 790 14.81 22.92 28.25
CA GLY A 790 15.19 22.72 29.64
C GLY A 790 14.13 21.96 30.45
N GLY A 791 14.45 21.68 31.73
CA GLY A 791 13.52 21.04 32.66
C GLY A 791 13.43 19.52 32.50
N LEU A 792 12.29 18.95 32.91
CA LEU A 792 11.93 17.53 32.81
C LEU A 792 11.16 17.29 31.52
N ARG A 793 11.75 16.51 30.61
CA ARG A 793 11.27 16.28 29.24
C ARG A 793 10.53 14.95 29.19
N VAL A 794 9.22 15.00 28.95
CA VAL A 794 8.31 13.87 29.14
C VAL A 794 7.64 13.50 27.81
N GLY A 795 7.82 12.27 27.36
CA GLY A 795 7.11 11.74 26.19
C GLY A 795 5.70 11.28 26.57
N ILE A 796 4.68 11.65 25.79
CA ILE A 796 3.28 11.28 26.06
C ILE A 796 2.60 10.55 24.89
N VAL A 797 1.78 9.56 25.25
CA VAL A 797 0.87 8.79 24.38
C VAL A 797 -0.42 8.55 25.14
N TRP A 798 -1.56 8.81 24.50
CA TRP A 798 -2.87 8.85 25.16
C TRP A 798 -3.91 7.92 24.55
N GLN A 799 -3.75 7.50 23.28
CA GLN A 799 -4.66 6.56 22.62
C GLN A 799 -3.95 5.38 21.95
N GLY A 800 -4.62 4.23 21.93
CA GLY A 800 -4.17 3.02 21.25
C GLY A 800 -4.75 2.86 19.83
N ASN A 801 -4.99 1.61 19.43
CA ASN A 801 -5.63 1.29 18.15
C ASN A 801 -7.16 1.24 18.35
N PRO A 802 -7.97 2.08 17.68
CA PRO A 802 -9.43 2.07 17.83
C PRO A 802 -10.08 0.74 17.43
N ASP A 803 -9.46 -0.06 16.56
CA ASP A 803 -9.97 -1.39 16.17
C ASP A 803 -9.85 -2.45 17.28
N HIS A 804 -9.16 -2.13 18.39
CA HIS A 804 -8.99 -3.04 19.52
C HIS A 804 -10.20 -2.95 20.47
N GLN A 805 -10.89 -4.08 20.72
CA GLN A 805 -12.18 -4.09 21.43
C GLN A 805 -12.18 -3.34 22.79
N ALA A 806 -11.09 -3.45 23.57
CA ALA A 806 -10.95 -2.79 24.87
C ALA A 806 -10.34 -1.37 24.81
N ASP A 807 -10.07 -0.81 23.62
CA ASP A 807 -9.37 0.48 23.51
C ASP A 807 -10.11 1.62 24.23
N HIS A 808 -11.44 1.64 24.11
CA HIS A 808 -12.33 2.59 24.78
C HIS A 808 -12.23 2.60 26.32
N LEU A 809 -11.68 1.55 26.94
CA LEU A 809 -11.45 1.48 28.39
C LEU A 809 -10.09 2.07 28.79
N ARG A 810 -9.06 1.91 27.95
CA ARG A 810 -7.66 2.30 28.24
C ARG A 810 -7.23 3.64 27.63
N SER A 811 -7.91 4.10 26.58
CA SER A 811 -7.59 5.33 25.85
C SER A 811 -8.14 6.56 26.57
N VAL A 812 -7.33 7.60 26.64
CA VAL A 812 -7.61 8.83 27.40
C VAL A 812 -7.61 10.04 26.46
N PRO A 813 -8.54 11.00 26.59
CA PRO A 813 -8.48 12.25 25.84
C PRO A 813 -7.25 13.08 26.21
N LEU A 814 -6.59 13.68 25.21
CA LEU A 814 -5.38 14.51 25.41
C LEU A 814 -5.58 15.63 26.44
N THR A 815 -6.79 16.14 26.59
CA THR A 815 -7.15 17.18 27.57
C THR A 815 -6.87 16.79 29.03
N ARG A 816 -6.82 15.49 29.36
CA ARG A 816 -6.45 15.02 30.72
C ARG A 816 -4.97 15.23 31.04
N PHE A 817 -4.10 15.38 30.04
CA PHE A 817 -2.68 15.67 30.23
C PHE A 817 -2.39 17.16 30.51
N ALA A 818 -3.37 18.05 30.41
CA ALA A 818 -3.16 19.49 30.59
C ALA A 818 -2.50 19.88 31.94
N PRO A 819 -2.90 19.32 33.10
CA PRO A 819 -2.26 19.63 34.39
C PRO A 819 -0.79 19.21 34.47
N LEU A 820 -0.31 18.31 33.59
CA LEU A 820 1.10 17.92 33.49
C LEU A 820 1.91 18.94 32.67
N ALA A 821 1.27 19.59 31.68
CA ALA A 821 1.88 20.63 30.85
C ALA A 821 1.95 22.01 31.54
N GLU A 822 1.14 22.21 32.59
CA GLU A 822 1.11 23.42 33.41
C GLU A 822 2.15 23.42 34.55
N LEU A 823 2.83 22.30 34.81
CA LEU A 823 3.84 22.19 35.87
C LEU A 823 5.11 23.00 35.52
N PRO A 824 5.58 23.91 36.40
CA PRO A 824 6.83 24.64 36.20
C PRO A 824 8.02 23.70 35.99
N GLY A 825 8.74 23.89 34.89
CA GLY A 825 9.92 23.08 34.57
C GLY A 825 9.62 21.71 33.95
N VAL A 826 8.38 21.42 33.54
CA VAL A 826 8.02 20.25 32.73
C VAL A 826 7.81 20.66 31.26
N GLN A 827 8.24 19.83 30.32
CA GLN A 827 7.89 19.95 28.90
C GLN A 827 7.39 18.61 28.36
N LEU A 828 6.17 18.60 27.82
CA LEU A 828 5.60 17.41 27.18
C LEU A 828 5.97 17.34 25.70
N PHE A 829 6.18 16.13 25.19
CA PHE A 829 6.48 15.79 23.80
C PHE A 829 5.52 14.70 23.30
N SER A 830 4.89 14.90 22.14
CA SER A 830 4.00 13.90 21.56
C SER A 830 4.78 12.74 20.95
N LEU A 831 4.52 11.53 21.42
CA LEU A 831 4.89 10.27 20.76
C LEU A 831 3.67 9.58 20.10
N GLN A 832 2.47 10.17 20.21
CA GLN A 832 1.22 9.67 19.64
C GLN A 832 1.28 9.61 18.11
N LYS A 833 0.68 8.57 17.53
CA LYS A 833 0.62 8.34 16.08
C LYS A 833 -0.70 7.75 15.63
N GLY A 834 -1.10 8.09 14.40
CA GLY A 834 -2.37 7.65 13.84
C GLY A 834 -3.54 8.28 14.61
N HIS A 835 -4.43 7.44 15.12
CA HIS A 835 -5.55 7.87 15.96
C HIS A 835 -5.08 8.66 17.19
N GLY A 836 -5.85 9.68 17.57
CA GLY A 836 -5.56 10.57 18.69
C GLY A 836 -4.65 11.74 18.36
N ALA A 837 -3.82 11.63 17.31
CA ALA A 837 -2.91 12.71 16.91
C ALA A 837 -3.66 13.95 16.40
N GLU A 838 -4.88 13.79 15.86
CA GLU A 838 -5.75 14.91 15.46
C GLU A 838 -6.14 15.83 16.62
N GLN A 839 -6.13 15.32 17.86
CA GLN A 839 -6.48 16.12 19.05
C GLN A 839 -5.49 17.28 19.28
N LEU A 840 -4.24 17.16 18.82
CA LEU A 840 -3.21 18.22 18.89
C LEU A 840 -3.60 19.48 18.11
N ALA A 841 -4.39 19.34 17.03
CA ALA A 841 -4.85 20.48 16.21
C ALA A 841 -6.25 20.98 16.63
N GLY A 842 -6.94 20.27 17.53
CA GLY A 842 -8.29 20.56 18.00
C GLY A 842 -8.32 20.90 19.49
N ALA A 843 -8.99 20.07 20.30
CA ALA A 843 -9.19 20.30 21.73
C ALA A 843 -7.89 20.41 22.55
N GLY A 844 -6.77 19.86 22.05
CA GLY A 844 -5.45 19.96 22.67
C GLY A 844 -4.61 21.17 22.24
N ALA A 845 -5.08 22.02 21.32
CA ALA A 845 -4.27 23.11 20.75
C ALA A 845 -3.82 24.19 21.76
N ASN A 846 -4.42 24.23 22.95
CA ASN A 846 -4.05 25.12 24.06
C ASN A 846 -3.09 24.47 25.07
N ILE A 847 -2.73 23.19 24.90
CA ILE A 847 -1.88 22.44 25.83
C ILE A 847 -0.43 22.50 25.33
N ASN A 848 0.53 22.79 26.23
CA ASN A 848 1.95 22.86 25.87
C ASN A 848 2.55 21.46 25.62
N VAL A 849 2.27 20.90 24.43
CA VAL A 849 2.87 19.65 23.93
C VAL A 849 3.66 19.95 22.67
N VAL A 850 4.96 19.65 22.68
CA VAL A 850 5.78 19.70 21.47
C VAL A 850 5.38 18.52 20.58
N ASN A 851 4.69 18.82 19.49
CA ASN A 851 4.45 17.84 18.45
C ASN A 851 5.72 17.63 17.62
N LEU A 852 6.31 16.43 17.68
CA LEU A 852 7.48 16.06 16.88
C LEU A 852 7.14 15.90 15.38
N GLY A 853 5.84 15.86 15.05
CA GLY A 853 5.31 15.96 13.69
C GLY A 853 5.42 14.66 12.90
N ALA A 854 5.19 14.77 11.58
CA ALA A 854 5.32 13.64 10.65
C ALA A 854 6.69 12.96 10.71
N ARG A 855 7.74 13.73 11.07
CA ARG A 855 9.16 13.33 11.15
C ARG A 855 9.43 12.08 11.98
N LEU A 856 8.61 11.79 13.00
CA LEU A 856 8.83 10.64 13.88
C LEU A 856 8.64 9.34 13.08
N ASP A 857 9.68 8.53 12.94
CA ASP A 857 9.79 7.32 12.10
C ASP A 857 9.49 7.52 10.59
N GLU A 858 9.50 8.76 10.07
CA GLU A 858 9.16 9.06 8.67
C GLU A 858 10.17 8.48 7.68
N SER A 859 11.43 8.39 8.12
CA SER A 859 12.59 8.08 7.28
C SER A 859 13.43 6.90 7.79
N SER A 860 13.31 6.56 9.09
CA SER A 860 14.03 5.45 9.72
C SER A 860 13.31 4.10 9.59
N GLY A 861 11.98 4.12 9.42
CA GLY A 861 11.11 2.95 9.60
C GLY A 861 10.58 2.85 11.03
N ALA A 862 9.44 2.17 11.16
CA ALA A 862 8.59 2.19 12.35
C ALA A 862 9.33 1.88 13.66
N PHE A 863 8.99 2.67 14.69
CA PHE A 863 9.53 2.65 16.05
C PHE A 863 11.01 3.02 16.23
N LEU A 864 11.81 3.28 15.18
CA LEU A 864 13.24 3.59 15.37
C LEU A 864 13.51 5.00 15.95
N ASP A 865 12.90 6.05 15.39
CA ASP A 865 12.98 7.39 15.99
C ASP A 865 12.21 7.44 17.30
N THR A 866 11.06 6.75 17.38
CA THR A 866 10.28 6.63 18.62
C THR A 866 11.12 6.07 19.76
N ALA A 867 11.84 4.96 19.51
CA ALA A 867 12.78 4.37 20.46
C ALA A 867 13.96 5.30 20.79
N ALA A 868 14.50 6.01 19.79
CA ALA A 868 15.59 6.94 20.00
C ALA A 868 15.19 8.13 20.87
N VAL A 869 14.04 8.75 20.62
CA VAL A 869 13.48 9.83 21.43
C VAL A 869 13.21 9.36 22.86
N MET A 870 12.71 8.13 23.06
CA MET A 870 12.56 7.56 24.41
C MET A 870 13.88 7.45 25.19
N LYS A 871 15.03 7.24 24.53
CA LYS A 871 16.37 7.28 25.19
C LYS A 871 16.91 8.70 25.44
N VAL A 872 16.26 9.73 24.89
CA VAL A 872 16.63 11.14 25.05
C VAL A 872 15.79 11.84 26.12
N LEU A 873 14.51 11.47 26.22
CA LEU A 873 13.57 11.93 27.24
C LEU A 873 13.99 11.50 28.66
N ASP A 874 13.47 12.19 29.67
CA ASP A 874 13.72 11.88 31.08
C ASP A 874 12.68 10.89 31.66
N LEU A 875 11.50 10.82 31.04
CA LEU A 875 10.35 9.99 31.43
C LEU A 875 9.43 9.77 30.22
N VAL A 876 8.75 8.62 30.15
CA VAL A 876 7.58 8.39 29.28
C VAL A 876 6.33 8.23 30.15
N ILE A 877 5.22 8.89 29.80
CA ILE A 877 3.90 8.68 30.42
C ILE A 877 2.95 8.20 29.31
N THR A 878 2.42 7.00 29.44
CA THR A 878 1.62 6.35 28.38
C THR A 878 0.42 5.61 28.94
N THR A 879 -0.57 5.33 28.09
CA THR A 879 -1.60 4.31 28.31
C THR A 879 -1.12 2.93 27.81
N ASP A 880 -1.89 1.88 28.13
CA ASP A 880 -1.59 0.47 27.81
C ASP A 880 -1.54 0.15 26.31
N THR A 881 -0.39 0.38 25.68
CA THR A 881 -0.17 0.31 24.23
C THR A 881 1.20 -0.32 23.91
N SER A 882 1.51 -0.54 22.63
CA SER A 882 2.85 -1.01 22.21
C SER A 882 3.99 -0.06 22.62
N ILE A 883 3.70 1.21 22.90
CA ILE A 883 4.64 2.22 23.41
C ILE A 883 5.09 1.88 24.83
N ALA A 884 4.20 1.35 25.68
CA ALA A 884 4.57 0.86 27.01
C ALA A 884 5.58 -0.29 26.89
N HIS A 885 5.26 -1.32 26.13
CA HIS A 885 6.15 -2.47 25.90
C HIS A 885 7.49 -2.07 25.27
N LEU A 886 7.51 -1.09 24.36
CA LEU A 886 8.73 -0.54 23.78
C LEU A 886 9.60 0.18 24.83
N ALA A 887 9.02 1.12 25.58
CA ALA A 887 9.76 1.89 26.58
C ALA A 887 10.32 0.99 27.71
N GLY A 888 9.55 -0.02 28.13
CA GLY A 888 10.01 -1.08 29.02
C GLY A 888 11.17 -1.90 28.43
N ALA A 889 11.05 -2.39 27.20
CA ALA A 889 12.08 -3.18 26.53
C ALA A 889 13.40 -2.40 26.29
N LEU A 890 13.31 -1.07 26.17
CA LEU A 890 14.42 -0.12 26.08
C LEU A 890 15.05 0.25 27.44
N GLY A 891 14.49 -0.22 28.57
CA GLY A 891 14.93 0.17 29.91
C GLY A 891 14.78 1.67 30.16
N VAL A 892 13.65 2.27 29.77
CA VAL A 892 13.35 3.70 29.96
C VAL A 892 12.42 3.89 31.16
N PRO A 893 12.66 4.89 32.04
CA PRO A 893 11.73 5.25 33.09
C PRO A 893 10.35 5.56 32.50
N THR A 894 9.33 4.80 32.90
CA THR A 894 8.01 4.85 32.27
C THR A 894 6.90 4.79 33.31
N TRP A 895 5.92 5.69 33.23
CA TRP A 895 4.70 5.63 34.03
C TRP A 895 3.51 5.22 33.15
N LEU A 896 2.77 4.21 33.60
CA LEU A 896 1.67 3.62 32.85
C LEU A 896 0.33 3.98 33.50
N ALA A 897 -0.50 4.74 32.80
CA ALA A 897 -1.88 5.02 33.18
C ALA A 897 -2.74 3.79 32.82
N LEU A 898 -3.37 3.18 33.83
CA LEU A 898 -4.13 1.93 33.67
C LEU A 898 -5.62 2.11 34.02
N PRO A 899 -6.53 1.46 33.28
CA PRO A 899 -7.93 1.36 33.66
C PRO A 899 -8.12 0.50 34.93
N TYR A 900 -9.33 0.48 35.47
CA TYR A 900 -9.67 -0.26 36.69
C TYR A 900 -9.41 -1.77 36.57
N VAL A 901 -9.76 -2.36 35.42
CA VAL A 901 -9.38 -3.72 35.04
C VAL A 901 -8.35 -3.61 33.90
N PRO A 902 -7.05 -3.75 34.18
CA PRO A 902 -6.00 -3.67 33.17
C PRO A 902 -5.85 -5.00 32.42
N ASP A 903 -5.03 -4.99 31.38
CA ASP A 903 -4.50 -6.22 30.81
C ASP A 903 -3.70 -7.04 31.84
N TRP A 904 -3.77 -8.37 31.71
CA TRP A 904 -3.21 -9.33 32.64
C TRP A 904 -1.71 -9.15 32.93
N ARG A 905 -0.93 -8.59 32.00
CA ARG A 905 0.52 -8.34 32.17
C ARG A 905 0.83 -7.33 33.28
N TRP A 906 -0.16 -6.53 33.70
CA TRP A 906 -0.01 -5.44 34.68
C TRP A 906 -0.49 -5.79 36.09
N LEU A 907 -1.18 -6.93 36.25
CA LEU A 907 -1.73 -7.44 37.51
C LEU A 907 -2.68 -6.43 38.22
N LEU A 908 -3.27 -6.85 39.36
CA LEU A 908 -4.31 -6.08 40.06
C LEU A 908 -3.77 -5.14 41.14
N ASP A 909 -3.04 -5.65 42.14
CA ASP A 909 -2.81 -4.95 43.41
C ASP A 909 -1.37 -4.44 43.58
N ARG A 910 -0.82 -3.75 42.55
CA ARG A 910 0.57 -3.27 42.58
C ARG A 910 0.86 -2.00 41.78
N GLU A 911 1.90 -1.27 42.17
CA GLU A 911 2.42 -0.08 41.48
C GLU A 911 3.68 -0.35 40.63
N ASP A 912 4.22 -1.58 40.62
CA ASP A 912 5.40 -2.00 39.84
C ASP A 912 5.03 -3.00 38.74
N SER A 913 5.89 -3.16 37.71
CA SER A 913 5.72 -4.22 36.69
C SER A 913 6.78 -5.30 36.84
N PRO A 914 6.40 -6.58 37.06
CA PRO A 914 7.36 -7.69 37.10
C PRO A 914 7.96 -8.01 35.72
N TRP A 915 7.37 -7.49 34.63
CA TRP A 915 7.91 -7.60 33.27
C TRP A 915 8.93 -6.51 32.92
N TYR A 916 8.91 -5.37 33.64
CA TYR A 916 9.67 -4.16 33.32
C TYR A 916 10.06 -3.39 34.60
N PRO A 917 11.26 -3.63 35.17
CA PRO A 917 11.71 -2.98 36.42
C PRO A 917 11.82 -1.45 36.37
N THR A 918 11.76 -0.81 35.19
CA THR A 918 11.77 0.65 35.02
C THR A 918 10.38 1.30 35.00
N MET A 919 9.32 0.53 35.28
CA MET A 919 7.92 1.00 35.23
C MET A 919 7.31 1.30 36.61
N ARG A 920 6.48 2.34 36.65
CA ARG A 920 5.48 2.58 37.71
C ARG A 920 4.07 2.60 37.13
N LEU A 921 3.12 1.97 37.82
CA LEU A 921 1.73 1.80 37.39
C LEU A 921 0.80 2.74 38.16
N PHE A 922 -0.02 3.51 37.44
CA PHE A 922 -1.03 4.41 37.99
C PHE A 922 -2.42 3.94 37.55
N ARG A 923 -3.01 3.03 38.34
CA ARG A 923 -4.33 2.43 38.07
C ARG A 923 -5.49 3.27 38.60
N GLN A 924 -6.63 3.19 37.91
CA GLN A 924 -7.91 3.71 38.40
C GLN A 924 -8.32 3.01 39.70
N THR A 925 -8.96 3.76 40.59
CA THR A 925 -9.49 3.26 41.87
C THR A 925 -10.97 2.87 41.79
N GLN A 926 -11.68 3.34 40.75
CA GLN A 926 -13.03 2.97 40.37
C GLN A 926 -13.15 3.07 38.82
N PRO A 927 -14.05 2.32 38.16
CA PRO A 927 -14.25 2.41 36.71
C PRO A 927 -14.45 3.86 36.23
N GLY A 928 -13.57 4.32 35.33
CA GLY A 928 -13.65 5.66 34.74
C GLY A 928 -12.98 6.79 35.55
N ASP A 929 -12.40 6.51 36.72
CA ASP A 929 -11.67 7.49 37.56
C ASP A 929 -10.31 7.91 36.97
N TRP A 930 -10.34 8.51 35.77
CA TRP A 930 -9.15 9.11 35.16
C TRP A 930 -8.71 10.38 35.88
N ASP A 931 -9.61 11.13 36.52
CA ASP A 931 -9.25 12.35 37.27
C ASP A 931 -8.39 12.02 38.51
N GLY A 932 -8.73 10.98 39.28
CA GLY A 932 -7.90 10.50 40.38
C GLY A 932 -6.54 9.97 39.93
N VAL A 933 -6.48 9.28 38.77
CA VAL A 933 -5.22 8.83 38.16
C VAL A 933 -4.33 10.01 37.77
N PHE A 934 -4.87 10.99 37.04
CA PHE A 934 -4.09 12.13 36.57
C PHE A 934 -3.69 13.08 37.70
N ALA A 935 -4.51 13.24 38.75
CA ALA A 935 -4.10 13.95 39.96
C ALA A 935 -2.87 13.30 40.63
N ARG A 936 -2.84 11.96 40.74
CA ARG A 936 -1.69 11.20 41.27
C ARG A 936 -0.44 11.33 40.37
N LEU A 937 -0.62 11.29 39.05
CA LEU A 937 0.46 11.54 38.07
C LEU A 937 1.02 12.96 38.19
N THR A 938 0.17 14.00 38.31
CA THR A 938 0.60 15.40 38.45
C THR A 938 1.37 15.64 39.75
N GLU A 939 0.93 15.03 40.86
CA GLU A 939 1.64 15.12 42.14
C GLU A 939 3.04 14.49 42.05
N ALA A 940 3.12 13.26 41.54
CA ALA A 940 4.40 12.57 41.35
C ALA A 940 5.33 13.33 40.38
N LEU A 941 4.79 13.88 39.28
CA LEU A 941 5.59 14.58 38.28
C LEU A 941 6.15 15.89 38.81
N ARG A 942 5.40 16.61 39.66
CA ARG A 942 5.89 17.83 40.32
C ARG A 942 7.08 17.50 41.23
N GLN A 943 6.97 16.46 42.05
CA GLN A 943 8.06 16.03 42.94
C GLN A 943 9.32 15.63 42.15
N GLN A 944 9.17 14.97 41.00
CA GLN A 944 10.29 14.64 40.12
C GLN A 944 10.90 15.87 39.43
N ALA A 945 10.09 16.85 39.02
CA ALA A 945 10.56 18.11 38.45
C ALA A 945 11.32 18.96 39.48
N GLU A 946 10.79 19.06 40.71
CA GLU A 946 11.44 19.73 41.84
C GLU A 946 12.78 19.06 42.20
N ALA A 947 12.83 17.73 42.27
CA ALA A 947 14.07 16.98 42.51
C ALA A 947 15.11 17.17 41.38
N LYS A 948 14.67 17.25 40.11
CA LYS A 948 15.57 17.56 38.99
C LYS A 948 16.10 19.00 39.07
N ALA A 949 15.27 19.97 39.46
CA ALA A 949 15.66 21.37 39.64
C ALA A 949 16.59 21.60 40.85
N ALA A 950 16.47 20.77 41.91
CA ALA A 950 17.34 20.82 43.09
C ALA A 950 18.72 20.18 42.88
N SER A 951 18.92 19.46 41.76
CA SER A 951 20.21 18.83 41.42
C SER A 951 21.13 19.82 40.70
N PRO A 952 22.33 20.16 41.23
CA PRO A 952 23.20 21.14 40.60
C PRO A 952 23.77 20.63 39.27
N LEU A 953 23.67 21.46 38.24
CA LEU A 953 24.35 21.24 36.96
C LEU A 953 25.88 21.38 37.14
N PRO A 954 26.70 20.55 36.48
CA PRO A 954 28.14 20.78 36.43
C PRO A 954 28.48 22.10 35.72
N ASP A 955 29.30 22.93 36.35
CA ASP A 955 29.72 24.22 35.80
C ASP A 955 30.54 24.09 34.51
N GLY A 956 30.50 25.15 33.69
CA GLY A 956 30.90 25.10 32.28
C GLY A 956 32.39 24.85 32.01
N ALA A 957 32.67 23.92 31.09
CA ALA A 957 34.02 23.65 30.59
C ALA A 957 34.50 24.70 29.57
N SER A 958 35.26 25.69 30.04
CA SER A 958 36.13 26.51 29.18
C SER A 958 37.33 25.71 28.66
N ALA A 959 37.97 26.17 27.59
CA ALA A 959 39.12 25.49 26.99
C ALA A 959 40.31 25.33 27.98
N GLY A 960 40.88 24.12 28.03
CA GLY A 960 42.05 23.73 28.81
C GLY A 960 42.61 22.41 28.30
N ALA A 961 43.90 22.18 28.51
CA ALA A 961 44.63 20.99 28.03
C ALA A 961 45.07 20.07 29.19
N ALA A 962 45.72 18.96 28.84
CA ALA A 962 46.26 17.91 29.72
C ALA A 962 45.18 16.98 30.34
N GLU A 963 45.46 15.73 30.73
CA GLU A 963 46.52 14.76 30.41
C GLU A 963 46.01 13.35 30.79
N SER A 964 46.82 12.30 30.65
CA SER A 964 46.42 10.94 31.05
C SER A 964 46.59 10.67 32.55
N THR A 965 45.65 9.93 33.15
CA THR A 965 46.00 8.87 34.10
C THR A 965 44.87 7.86 34.26
N VAL A 966 45.24 6.59 34.49
CA VAL A 966 44.34 5.48 34.83
C VAL A 966 44.72 4.97 36.22
N VAL A 967 43.73 4.77 37.09
CA VAL A 967 43.88 4.05 38.37
C VAL A 967 42.67 3.14 38.56
N ALA A 968 42.90 1.92 39.05
CA ALA A 968 41.89 0.87 39.22
C ALA A 968 41.28 0.86 40.64
N PRO A 969 40.28 -0.02 40.88
CA PRO A 969 40.56 -1.26 41.63
C PRO A 969 40.29 -2.50 40.74
N ALA A 970 41.08 -3.58 40.70
CA ALA A 970 41.72 -4.40 41.74
C ALA A 970 40.84 -5.59 42.21
N ASP A 971 41.15 -6.76 41.61
CA ASP A 971 41.21 -8.11 42.19
C ASP A 971 39.92 -8.77 42.74
N SER A 972 39.72 -10.11 42.67
CA SER A 972 40.61 -11.26 42.41
C SER A 972 39.76 -12.47 41.91
N ALA A 973 40.25 -13.62 41.39
CA ALA A 973 41.57 -14.06 40.92
C ALA A 973 41.45 -15.39 40.14
N ALA A 974 42.45 -15.70 39.29
CA ALA A 974 42.88 -17.04 38.82
C ALA A 974 41.86 -17.96 38.07
N SER A 975 42.21 -18.76 37.07
CA SER A 975 43.41 -18.91 36.20
C SER A 975 43.00 -19.83 35.00
N ALA A 976 43.79 -20.15 33.96
CA ALA A 976 45.23 -20.01 33.72
C ALA A 976 45.53 -19.83 32.20
N SER A 977 46.75 -20.17 31.77
CA SER A 977 47.29 -20.21 30.40
C SER A 977 48.52 -21.15 30.41
N PRO A 978 49.28 -21.47 29.32
CA PRO A 978 49.32 -20.87 27.97
C PRO A 978 49.51 -21.89 26.79
N ASN A 979 50.04 -21.38 25.65
CA ASN A 979 50.67 -22.08 24.51
C ASN A 979 49.75 -22.71 23.43
N THR A 980 50.05 -22.67 22.11
CA THR A 980 51.11 -21.94 21.34
C THR A 980 50.74 -21.80 19.85
N SER A 981 51.13 -20.68 19.24
CA SER A 981 51.48 -20.45 17.82
C SER A 981 50.96 -21.36 16.68
N ALA A 982 50.23 -20.77 15.71
CA ALA A 982 50.51 -20.91 14.28
C ALA A 982 49.78 -19.86 13.39
N LEU A 983 50.51 -19.29 12.43
CA LEU A 983 50.06 -18.85 11.10
C LEU A 983 51.00 -19.57 10.09
N PRO A 984 50.65 -19.78 8.80
CA PRO A 984 49.48 -19.31 8.04
C PRO A 984 48.55 -20.51 7.68
N THR A 985 47.53 -20.49 6.79
CA THR A 985 47.52 -20.12 5.35
C THR A 985 46.07 -20.04 4.84
N ALA A 986 45.85 -19.34 3.72
CA ALA A 986 44.52 -19.22 3.10
C ALA A 986 44.05 -20.51 2.39
N VAL A 987 42.75 -20.78 2.47
CA VAL A 987 41.97 -21.65 1.58
C VAL A 987 40.77 -20.84 1.07
N ARG A 988 40.20 -21.20 -0.08
CA ARG A 988 39.20 -20.43 -0.83
C ARG A 988 37.87 -21.19 -0.99
N HIS A 989 36.79 -20.40 -1.13
CA HIS A 989 35.48 -20.70 -1.74
C HIS A 989 34.63 -21.87 -1.23
N GLU A 990 33.44 -21.52 -0.74
CA GLU A 990 32.10 -22.00 -1.13
C GLU A 990 31.14 -21.01 -0.41
N GLU A 991 30.68 -19.91 -1.02
CA GLU A 991 29.60 -19.77 -2.02
C GLU A 991 28.20 -20.19 -1.53
N GLU A 992 27.49 -19.22 -0.90
CA GLU A 992 26.03 -19.13 -0.91
C GLU A 992 25.59 -17.75 -1.47
N PRO A 993 24.40 -17.62 -2.08
CA PRO A 993 24.13 -16.55 -3.06
C PRO A 993 23.55 -15.25 -2.47
N ALA A 994 23.77 -14.14 -3.19
CA ALA A 994 23.26 -12.83 -2.84
C ALA A 994 21.72 -12.73 -2.97
N THR A 995 21.00 -12.71 -1.85
CA THR A 995 19.56 -12.43 -1.81
C THR A 995 19.29 -11.01 -1.31
N LEU A 996 19.17 -10.11 -2.29
CA LEU A 996 18.59 -8.76 -2.23
C LEU A 996 19.03 -7.85 -1.05
N ALA A 997 20.05 -7.03 -1.28
CA ALA A 997 20.40 -5.96 -0.35
C ALA A 997 19.23 -4.98 -0.14
N ARG A 998 18.98 -4.62 1.13
CA ARG A 998 17.89 -3.72 1.54
C ARG A 998 18.10 -2.30 0.99
N ARG A 999 17.51 -2.01 -0.17
CA ARG A 999 17.26 -0.65 -0.67
C ARG A 999 16.13 -0.03 0.16
N THR A 1000 16.27 1.26 0.49
CA THR A 1000 15.25 2.03 1.22
C THR A 1000 14.90 3.26 0.39
N THR A 1001 13.68 3.28 -0.14
CA THR A 1001 13.16 4.40 -0.93
C THR A 1001 12.72 5.52 0.02
N LEU A 1002 13.35 6.68 -0.10
CA LEU A 1002 13.03 7.85 0.74
C LEU A 1002 11.96 8.73 0.07
N ALA A 1003 11.32 9.62 0.84
CA ALA A 1003 10.52 10.69 0.26
C ALA A 1003 11.45 11.73 -0.42
N GLY A 1004 11.24 11.99 -1.71
CA GLY A 1004 12.09 12.89 -2.53
C GLY A 1004 12.78 12.16 -3.68
N PHE A 1005 13.91 12.70 -4.16
CA PHE A 1005 14.68 12.19 -5.31
C PHE A 1005 15.82 11.22 -4.95
N ASN A 1006 16.21 11.13 -3.68
CA ASN A 1006 17.29 10.23 -3.26
C ASN A 1006 16.75 8.88 -2.76
N ASP A 1007 17.53 7.82 -2.98
CA ASP A 1007 17.37 6.49 -2.39
C ASP A 1007 18.60 6.13 -1.56
N LEU A 1008 18.42 5.22 -0.59
CA LEU A 1008 19.48 4.72 0.27
C LEU A 1008 19.71 3.22 0.00
N VAL A 1009 20.97 2.82 -0.24
CA VAL A 1009 21.33 1.43 -0.50
C VAL A 1009 22.58 1.01 0.25
N ARG A 1010 22.64 -0.24 0.74
CA ARG A 1010 23.90 -0.87 1.16
C ARG A 1010 24.66 -1.33 -0.08
N ALA A 1011 25.74 -0.64 -0.40
CA ALA A 1011 26.70 -0.94 -1.45
C ALA A 1011 27.95 -1.67 -0.89
N ARG A 1012 28.83 -2.15 -1.79
CA ARG A 1012 30.05 -2.93 -1.50
C ARG A 1012 30.92 -2.34 -0.40
N TYR A 1013 31.09 -1.01 -0.41
CA TYR A 1013 31.97 -0.27 0.49
C TYR A 1013 31.26 0.36 1.69
N GLY A 1014 29.92 0.30 1.74
CA GLY A 1014 29.14 1.00 2.76
C GLY A 1014 27.74 1.39 2.30
N VAL A 1015 27.03 2.17 3.12
CA VAL A 1015 25.71 2.69 2.79
C VAL A 1015 25.84 3.97 1.95
N MET A 1016 25.23 3.98 0.78
CA MET A 1016 25.22 5.12 -0.15
C MET A 1016 23.81 5.67 -0.32
N LEU A 1017 23.66 6.97 -0.08
CA LEU A 1017 22.58 7.83 -0.56
C LEU A 1017 22.92 8.25 -2.00
N TYR A 1018 21.98 8.09 -2.93
CA TYR A 1018 22.16 8.43 -4.34
C TYR A 1018 20.86 8.98 -4.93
N ASN A 1019 20.94 9.81 -5.99
CA ASN A 1019 19.76 10.23 -6.72
C ASN A 1019 19.19 9.03 -7.50
N ARG A 1020 17.93 8.64 -7.28
CA ARG A 1020 17.33 7.51 -8.01
C ARG A 1020 17.17 7.76 -9.51
N HIS A 1021 17.15 9.03 -9.90
CA HIS A 1021 17.06 9.50 -11.28
C HIS A 1021 18.43 9.67 -11.97
N ASP A 1022 19.53 9.36 -11.26
CA ASP A 1022 20.88 9.32 -11.83
C ASP A 1022 21.08 8.05 -12.66
N ARG A 1023 21.35 8.26 -13.95
CA ARG A 1023 21.47 7.23 -14.98
C ARG A 1023 22.75 6.40 -14.91
N TYR A 1024 23.79 6.88 -14.23
CA TYR A 1024 25.11 6.23 -14.15
C TYR A 1024 25.41 5.78 -12.72
N ILE A 1025 25.74 6.70 -11.81
CA ILE A 1025 26.24 6.33 -10.48
C ILE A 1025 25.11 5.76 -9.64
N GLY A 1026 24.00 6.50 -9.53
CA GLY A 1026 22.78 6.06 -8.86
C GLY A 1026 22.20 4.75 -9.43
N ARG A 1027 22.11 4.64 -10.77
CA ARG A 1027 21.67 3.39 -11.43
C ARG A 1027 22.58 2.20 -11.12
N SER A 1028 23.90 2.40 -11.05
CA SER A 1028 24.85 1.33 -10.71
C SER A 1028 24.73 0.90 -9.25
N LEU A 1029 24.68 1.87 -8.33
CA LEU A 1029 24.44 1.62 -6.90
C LEU A 1029 23.11 0.90 -6.65
N ASN A 1030 22.06 1.28 -7.37
CA ASN A 1030 20.75 0.62 -7.34
C ASN A 1030 20.85 -0.84 -7.83
N LEU A 1031 21.40 -1.08 -9.02
CA LEU A 1031 21.29 -2.39 -9.68
C LEU A 1031 22.40 -3.39 -9.33
N TYR A 1032 23.57 -2.92 -8.90
CA TYR A 1032 24.76 -3.74 -8.67
C TYR A 1032 25.37 -3.58 -7.27
N GLY A 1033 24.99 -2.52 -6.55
CA GLY A 1033 25.54 -2.23 -5.23
C GLY A 1033 26.98 -1.72 -5.27
N GLU A 1034 27.44 -1.20 -6.40
CA GLU A 1034 28.79 -0.65 -6.58
C GLU A 1034 28.80 0.31 -7.77
N PHE A 1035 29.94 0.95 -8.01
CA PHE A 1035 30.22 1.70 -9.21
C PHE A 1035 31.67 1.44 -9.62
N SER A 1036 31.89 1.04 -10.88
CA SER A 1036 33.22 0.94 -11.51
C SER A 1036 34.30 0.24 -10.67
N GLU A 1037 34.02 -0.98 -10.16
CA GLU A 1037 34.95 -1.72 -9.26
C GLU A 1037 36.37 -1.90 -9.84
N GLY A 1038 36.52 -1.93 -11.17
CA GLY A 1038 37.84 -1.96 -11.83
C GLY A 1038 38.71 -0.73 -11.57
N GLU A 1039 38.10 0.44 -11.33
CA GLU A 1039 38.82 1.65 -10.90
C GLU A 1039 39.31 1.50 -9.45
N VAL A 1040 38.47 0.91 -8.59
CA VAL A 1040 38.83 0.64 -7.19
C VAL A 1040 39.88 -0.46 -7.08
N ASP A 1041 39.86 -1.49 -7.93
CA ASP A 1041 40.94 -2.48 -8.09
C ASP A 1041 42.28 -1.79 -8.41
N LEU A 1042 42.29 -0.82 -9.33
CA LEU A 1042 43.49 -0.07 -9.69
C LEU A 1042 43.94 0.87 -8.55
N PHE A 1043 43.03 1.57 -7.88
CA PHE A 1043 43.35 2.40 -6.71
C PHE A 1043 43.95 1.55 -5.57
N ARG A 1044 43.43 0.34 -5.36
CA ARG A 1044 43.91 -0.65 -4.37
C ARG A 1044 45.32 -1.17 -4.68
N ALA A 1045 45.76 -1.14 -5.94
CA ALA A 1045 47.13 -1.46 -6.33
C ALA A 1045 48.12 -0.29 -6.13
N MET A 1046 47.64 0.96 -6.17
CA MET A 1046 48.48 2.17 -6.08
C MET A 1046 48.65 2.72 -4.66
N LEU A 1047 47.57 2.74 -3.87
CA LEU A 1047 47.50 3.44 -2.59
C LEU A 1047 47.89 2.59 -1.38
N LYS A 1048 48.36 3.26 -0.31
CA LYS A 1048 48.74 2.62 0.96
C LYS A 1048 48.22 3.40 2.17
N PRO A 1049 48.07 2.75 3.34
CA PRO A 1049 47.67 3.43 4.57
C PRO A 1049 48.64 4.56 4.94
N GLY A 1050 48.13 5.78 5.12
CA GLY A 1050 48.94 6.98 5.35
C GLY A 1050 49.26 7.83 4.12
N ASP A 1051 48.67 7.52 2.96
CA ASP A 1051 48.77 8.34 1.75
C ASP A 1051 47.74 9.48 1.70
N VAL A 1052 48.04 10.52 0.90
CA VAL A 1052 47.15 11.68 0.69
C VAL A 1052 46.61 11.69 -0.73
N VAL A 1053 45.29 11.74 -0.88
CA VAL A 1053 44.58 11.77 -2.17
C VAL A 1053 43.92 13.14 -2.36
N LEU A 1054 44.04 13.69 -3.57
CA LEU A 1054 43.22 14.79 -4.06
C LEU A 1054 42.21 14.22 -5.06
N GLU A 1055 40.93 14.49 -4.87
CA GLU A 1055 39.85 14.08 -5.77
C GLU A 1055 39.08 15.31 -6.25
N ALA A 1056 39.37 15.73 -7.49
CA ALA A 1056 38.61 16.74 -8.20
C ALA A 1056 37.44 16.07 -8.93
N GLY A 1057 36.21 16.46 -8.60
CA GLY A 1057 35.03 15.70 -9.02
C GLY A 1057 34.82 14.48 -8.14
N ALA A 1058 34.48 14.73 -6.88
CA ALA A 1058 34.12 13.68 -5.94
C ALA A 1058 32.68 13.15 -6.18
N ASN A 1059 31.82 13.96 -6.82
CA ASN A 1059 30.40 13.66 -7.02
C ASN A 1059 29.77 13.22 -5.68
N ILE A 1060 28.86 12.23 -5.66
CA ILE A 1060 28.27 11.68 -4.42
C ILE A 1060 29.24 10.80 -3.59
N GLY A 1061 30.51 10.68 -3.98
CA GLY A 1061 31.56 10.02 -3.19
C GLY A 1061 31.70 8.50 -3.38
N VAL A 1062 31.24 7.94 -4.50
CA VAL A 1062 31.40 6.49 -4.81
C VAL A 1062 32.85 6.02 -4.88
N HIS A 1063 33.76 6.88 -5.35
CA HIS A 1063 35.20 6.62 -5.30
C HIS A 1063 35.82 7.15 -4.00
N THR A 1064 35.36 8.29 -3.47
CA THR A 1064 35.82 8.85 -2.19
C THR A 1064 35.72 7.87 -1.01
N LEU A 1065 34.62 7.09 -0.92
CA LEU A 1065 34.41 6.11 0.14
C LEU A 1065 35.49 5.00 0.14
N PRO A 1066 35.69 4.19 -0.92
CA PRO A 1066 36.76 3.21 -0.96
C PRO A 1066 38.16 3.86 -0.88
N LEU A 1067 38.39 5.03 -1.50
CA LEU A 1067 39.66 5.75 -1.36
C LEU A 1067 39.99 6.06 0.11
N SER A 1068 39.01 6.50 0.90
CA SER A 1068 39.16 6.75 2.34
C SER A 1068 39.52 5.49 3.14
N GLN A 1069 38.99 4.33 2.72
CA GLN A 1069 39.27 3.04 3.37
C GLN A 1069 40.67 2.54 3.01
N LEU A 1070 41.10 2.69 1.76
CA LEU A 1070 42.43 2.29 1.26
C LEU A 1070 43.57 3.08 1.93
N VAL A 1071 43.42 4.40 2.08
CA VAL A 1071 44.42 5.22 2.79
C VAL A 1071 44.30 5.15 4.32
N GLY A 1072 43.18 4.64 4.82
CA GLY A 1072 42.92 4.34 6.24
C GLY A 1072 43.02 5.55 7.18
N LYS A 1073 42.85 5.31 8.48
CA LYS A 1073 42.76 6.34 9.55
C LYS A 1073 43.98 7.27 9.70
N LYS A 1074 45.08 7.04 8.97
CA LYS A 1074 46.28 7.89 8.96
C LYS A 1074 46.52 8.59 7.62
N GLY A 1075 45.83 8.19 6.55
CA GLY A 1075 45.82 8.89 5.28
C GLY A 1075 44.74 9.96 5.25
N THR A 1076 44.59 10.63 4.12
CA THR A 1076 43.65 11.74 3.97
C THR A 1076 43.15 11.83 2.54
N VAL A 1077 41.85 12.04 2.34
CA VAL A 1077 41.27 12.38 1.04
C VAL A 1077 40.73 13.81 1.10
N LEU A 1078 41.13 14.65 0.14
CA LEU A 1078 40.62 15.99 -0.06
C LEU A 1078 39.69 15.95 -1.27
N ALA A 1079 38.38 15.99 -1.02
CA ALA A 1079 37.33 15.71 -2.00
C ALA A 1079 36.60 17.00 -2.40
N PHE A 1080 36.57 17.31 -3.69
CA PHE A 1080 36.05 18.57 -4.21
C PHE A 1080 34.80 18.33 -5.07
N GLU A 1081 33.70 18.96 -4.68
CA GLU A 1081 32.41 18.89 -5.37
C GLU A 1081 31.73 20.28 -5.36
N PRO A 1082 31.67 21.00 -6.48
CA PRO A 1082 31.10 22.35 -6.51
C PRO A 1082 29.58 22.41 -6.31
N GLN A 1083 28.82 21.39 -6.73
CA GLN A 1083 27.35 21.44 -6.67
C GLN A 1083 26.83 21.27 -5.25
N ARG A 1084 26.07 22.26 -4.76
CA ARG A 1084 25.56 22.31 -3.38
C ARG A 1084 24.85 21.02 -2.92
N ILE A 1085 24.00 20.42 -3.76
CA ILE A 1085 23.24 19.21 -3.40
C ILE A 1085 24.09 17.95 -3.51
N VAL A 1086 24.94 17.82 -4.55
CA VAL A 1086 25.85 16.66 -4.69
C VAL A 1086 26.89 16.66 -3.58
N PHE A 1087 27.43 17.84 -3.22
CA PHE A 1087 28.28 18.05 -2.05
C PHE A 1087 27.60 17.67 -0.73
N GLN A 1088 26.31 17.99 -0.57
CA GLN A 1088 25.53 17.54 0.60
C GLN A 1088 25.37 16.02 0.63
N THR A 1089 25.12 15.38 -0.51
CA THR A 1089 25.07 13.91 -0.64
C THR A 1089 26.43 13.26 -0.38
N LEU A 1090 27.54 13.85 -0.86
CA LEU A 1090 28.91 13.46 -0.53
C LEU A 1090 29.17 13.48 0.97
N CYS A 1091 28.84 14.59 1.63
CA CYS A 1091 28.98 14.73 3.09
C CYS A 1091 28.11 13.70 3.83
N ALA A 1092 26.86 13.49 3.38
CA ALA A 1092 25.98 12.47 3.93
C ALA A 1092 26.56 11.05 3.77
N ASN A 1093 27.14 10.72 2.62
CA ASN A 1093 27.74 9.41 2.36
C ASN A 1093 29.00 9.16 3.19
N MET A 1094 29.82 10.19 3.44
CA MET A 1094 30.93 10.06 4.38
C MET A 1094 30.43 9.87 5.83
N ALA A 1095 29.39 10.61 6.23
CA ALA A 1095 28.81 10.53 7.58
C ALA A 1095 28.09 9.18 7.86
N LEU A 1096 27.29 8.69 6.91
CA LEU A 1096 26.59 7.40 6.97
C LEU A 1096 27.56 6.24 7.26
N ASN A 1097 28.76 6.30 6.66
CA ASN A 1097 29.83 5.32 6.79
C ASN A 1097 30.86 5.66 7.88
N SER A 1098 30.61 6.71 8.69
CA SER A 1098 31.47 7.17 9.78
C SER A 1098 32.93 7.44 9.35
N VAL A 1099 33.10 7.97 8.14
CA VAL A 1099 34.40 8.32 7.56
C VAL A 1099 34.90 9.62 8.17
N GLN A 1100 36.10 9.59 8.77
CA GLN A 1100 36.70 10.72 9.51
C GLN A 1100 37.93 11.34 8.81
N ASN A 1101 38.45 10.69 7.78
CA ASN A 1101 39.68 11.04 7.05
C ASN A 1101 39.41 11.62 5.65
N VAL A 1102 38.20 12.10 5.40
CA VAL A 1102 37.79 12.82 4.19
C VAL A 1102 37.47 14.25 4.58
N HIS A 1103 38.09 15.22 3.89
CA HIS A 1103 37.70 16.62 3.95
C HIS A 1103 37.00 16.96 2.64
N ALA A 1104 35.68 17.14 2.71
CA ALA A 1104 34.87 17.54 1.56
C ALA A 1104 34.84 19.07 1.45
N HIS A 1105 34.96 19.59 0.23
CA HIS A 1105 34.98 21.03 -0.06
C HIS A 1105 33.97 21.38 -1.16
N GLN A 1106 33.03 22.30 -0.84
CA GLN A 1106 32.10 22.86 -1.84
C GLN A 1106 32.79 23.92 -2.70
N GLN A 1107 33.69 23.49 -3.58
CA GLN A 1107 34.54 24.36 -4.38
C GLN A 1107 34.76 23.75 -5.77
N ALA A 1108 34.82 24.59 -6.79
CA ALA A 1108 35.30 24.22 -8.12
C ALA A 1108 36.82 24.32 -8.16
N LEU A 1109 37.45 23.48 -8.97
CA LEU A 1109 38.89 23.50 -9.21
C LEU A 1109 39.19 23.98 -10.64
N GLY A 1110 40.29 24.71 -10.82
CA GLY A 1110 40.72 25.23 -12.12
C GLY A 1110 42.11 25.86 -12.08
N ASP A 1111 42.46 26.63 -13.11
CA ASP A 1111 43.75 27.29 -13.29
C ASP A 1111 43.82 28.74 -12.76
N THR A 1112 42.71 29.24 -12.22
CA THR A 1112 42.58 30.60 -11.66
C THR A 1112 41.85 30.57 -10.32
N GLN A 1113 41.99 31.65 -9.53
CA GLN A 1113 41.19 31.87 -8.31
C GLN A 1113 40.04 32.84 -8.59
N GLY A 1114 38.86 32.59 -8.03
CA GLY A 1114 37.70 33.47 -8.18
C GLY A 1114 36.40 32.80 -7.72
N ARG A 1115 35.33 33.01 -8.50
CA ARG A 1115 34.06 32.28 -8.38
C ARG A 1115 33.56 31.91 -9.78
N VAL A 1116 32.92 30.76 -9.90
CA VAL A 1116 32.33 30.25 -11.15
C VAL A 1116 30.82 30.03 -10.95
N PRO A 1117 29.96 30.35 -11.93
CA PRO A 1117 28.54 29.99 -11.87
C PRO A 1117 28.37 28.46 -12.02
N VAL A 1118 27.66 27.86 -11.08
CA VAL A 1118 27.32 26.43 -11.03
C VAL A 1118 25.80 26.32 -11.13
N PRO A 1119 25.21 25.66 -12.16
CA PRO A 1119 23.77 25.63 -12.31
C PRO A 1119 23.09 24.91 -11.16
N ALA A 1120 21.93 25.45 -10.75
CA ALA A 1120 20.99 24.72 -9.92
C ALA A 1120 20.31 23.64 -10.78
N LEU A 1121 20.54 22.37 -10.46
CA LEU A 1121 19.89 21.25 -11.13
C LEU A 1121 18.59 20.87 -10.40
N ASP A 1122 17.57 20.52 -11.18
CA ASP A 1122 16.30 19.98 -10.72
C ASP A 1122 16.41 18.45 -10.54
N TYR A 1123 16.95 18.01 -9.40
CA TYR A 1123 17.33 16.62 -9.15
C TYR A 1123 16.15 15.62 -9.14
N THR A 1124 14.89 16.05 -9.16
CA THR A 1124 13.71 15.18 -9.31
C THR A 1124 13.42 14.78 -10.76
N ARG A 1125 14.22 15.20 -11.74
CA ARG A 1125 14.08 14.80 -13.16
C ARG A 1125 15.01 13.65 -13.52
N GLU A 1126 14.51 12.72 -14.34
CA GLU A 1126 15.39 11.78 -15.05
C GLU A 1126 16.49 12.48 -15.87
N ASN A 1127 17.65 11.82 -15.93
CA ASN A 1127 18.87 12.30 -16.58
C ASN A 1127 19.49 13.57 -15.93
N ASN A 1128 19.26 13.81 -14.63
CA ASN A 1128 19.85 14.95 -13.90
C ASN A 1128 20.87 14.51 -12.82
N PHE A 1129 22.04 14.06 -13.28
CA PHE A 1129 23.05 13.31 -12.51
C PHE A 1129 24.32 14.09 -12.12
N GLY A 1130 24.26 15.43 -12.10
CA GLY A 1130 25.34 16.26 -11.58
C GLY A 1130 26.56 16.48 -12.49
N GLY A 1131 26.62 15.82 -13.65
CA GLY A 1131 27.64 16.08 -14.67
C GLY A 1131 27.62 17.54 -15.16
N LEU A 1132 28.73 18.27 -15.00
CA LEU A 1132 28.80 19.72 -15.26
C LEU A 1132 30.01 20.16 -16.09
N SER A 1133 29.78 20.49 -17.36
CA SER A 1133 30.69 21.34 -18.13
C SER A 1133 30.64 22.80 -17.65
N LEU A 1134 31.39 23.06 -16.58
CA LEU A 1134 31.69 24.40 -16.08
C LEU A 1134 32.33 25.28 -17.17
N GLY A 1135 32.09 26.59 -17.11
CA GLY A 1135 32.70 27.57 -18.04
C GLY A 1135 31.93 27.87 -19.34
N ARG A 1136 30.82 27.18 -19.64
CA ARG A 1136 29.92 27.52 -20.78
C ARG A 1136 28.62 28.23 -20.40
N GLN A 1137 28.32 28.40 -19.11
CA GLN A 1137 27.03 28.94 -18.63
C GLN A 1137 27.17 30.34 -18.01
N ALA A 1138 26.20 31.21 -18.28
CA ALA A 1138 26.18 32.60 -17.81
C ALA A 1138 25.33 32.81 -16.54
N GLN A 1139 24.67 31.77 -16.03
CA GLN A 1139 23.76 31.82 -14.87
C GLN A 1139 23.96 30.58 -13.99
N GLY A 1140 23.96 30.76 -12.67
CA GLY A 1140 24.18 29.70 -11.69
C GLY A 1140 24.50 30.26 -10.30
N GLU A 1141 24.57 29.38 -9.29
CA GLU A 1141 25.05 29.69 -7.94
C GLU A 1141 26.57 29.98 -8.02
N PRO A 1142 27.08 31.12 -7.50
CA PRO A 1142 28.49 31.49 -7.64
C PRO A 1142 29.37 30.75 -6.61
N VAL A 1143 29.89 29.58 -6.95
CA VAL A 1143 30.73 28.76 -6.07
C VAL A 1143 32.21 29.22 -6.16
N PRO A 1144 33.02 29.13 -5.08
CA PRO A 1144 34.44 29.46 -5.15
C PRO A 1144 35.18 28.60 -6.18
N LEU A 1145 36.02 29.24 -6.99
CA LEU A 1145 36.96 28.59 -7.90
C LEU A 1145 38.37 28.74 -7.31
N VAL A 1146 39.08 27.64 -7.10
CA VAL A 1146 40.44 27.64 -6.54
C VAL A 1146 41.40 26.78 -7.37
N THR A 1147 42.69 27.06 -7.24
CA THR A 1147 43.75 26.22 -7.83
C THR A 1147 44.23 25.21 -6.79
N ILE A 1148 44.59 24.00 -7.20
CA ILE A 1148 45.12 22.98 -6.27
C ILE A 1148 46.42 23.47 -5.60
N ASP A 1149 47.26 24.21 -6.33
CA ASP A 1149 48.47 24.83 -5.79
C ASP A 1149 48.19 25.82 -4.64
N ALA A 1150 47.03 26.47 -4.62
CA ALA A 1150 46.63 27.37 -3.55
C ALA A 1150 46.23 26.66 -2.25
N LEU A 1151 45.93 25.36 -2.31
CA LEU A 1151 45.66 24.52 -1.13
C LEU A 1151 46.94 24.21 -0.33
N ALA A 1152 48.13 24.50 -0.90
CA ALA A 1152 49.44 24.34 -0.29
C ALA A 1152 49.72 22.95 0.32
N VAL A 1153 49.14 21.89 -0.27
CA VAL A 1153 49.16 20.53 0.29
C VAL A 1153 50.59 20.03 0.59
N SER A 1154 50.79 19.51 1.79
CA SER A 1154 52.10 19.07 2.29
C SER A 1154 52.63 17.81 1.60
N ARG A 1155 51.72 16.99 1.05
CA ARG A 1155 51.98 15.75 0.31
C ARG A 1155 50.79 15.46 -0.62
N CYS A 1156 51.03 14.82 -1.76
CA CYS A 1156 50.01 14.21 -2.60
C CYS A 1156 50.56 12.90 -3.18
N ASN A 1157 49.75 11.83 -3.16
CA ASN A 1157 50.09 10.50 -3.67
C ASN A 1157 49.29 10.14 -4.93
N LEU A 1158 48.03 10.57 -5.01
CA LEU A 1158 47.12 10.38 -6.13
C LEU A 1158 46.32 11.68 -6.32
N LEU A 1159 46.24 12.14 -7.56
CA LEU A 1159 45.33 13.18 -8.00
C LEU A 1159 44.34 12.57 -9.00
N LYS A 1160 43.11 12.34 -8.54
CA LYS A 1160 41.95 11.98 -9.39
C LYS A 1160 41.31 13.25 -9.93
N VAL A 1161 40.98 13.25 -11.24
CA VAL A 1161 40.35 14.37 -11.94
C VAL A 1161 39.25 13.85 -12.86
N ASP A 1162 38.01 14.23 -12.56
CA ASP A 1162 36.74 13.65 -13.03
C ASP A 1162 35.74 14.82 -13.17
N VAL A 1163 35.94 15.70 -14.18
CA VAL A 1163 35.45 17.10 -14.15
C VAL A 1163 34.90 17.64 -15.48
N GLU A 1164 34.32 16.77 -16.31
CA GLU A 1164 33.33 17.13 -17.34
C GLU A 1164 33.76 18.27 -18.31
N GLY A 1165 35.03 18.31 -18.69
CA GLY A 1165 35.62 19.27 -19.63
C GLY A 1165 36.49 20.37 -19.02
N MET A 1166 36.92 20.22 -17.76
CA MET A 1166 37.83 21.15 -17.05
C MET A 1166 39.19 20.52 -16.66
N GLU A 1167 39.49 19.32 -17.14
CA GLU A 1167 40.63 18.49 -16.72
C GLU A 1167 41.96 19.24 -16.93
N GLN A 1168 42.09 19.90 -18.08
CA GLN A 1168 43.29 20.68 -18.42
C GLN A 1168 43.49 21.88 -17.48
N GLN A 1169 42.42 22.54 -17.07
CA GLN A 1169 42.42 23.69 -16.17
C GLN A 1169 42.78 23.24 -14.75
N VAL A 1170 42.19 22.15 -14.26
CA VAL A 1170 42.55 21.54 -12.96
C VAL A 1170 44.03 21.15 -12.93
N LEU A 1171 44.54 20.47 -13.97
CA LEU A 1171 45.95 20.08 -14.06
C LEU A 1171 46.90 21.29 -14.19
N ARG A 1172 46.51 22.36 -14.89
CA ARG A 1172 47.28 23.63 -14.93
C ARG A 1172 47.33 24.31 -13.55
N GLY A 1173 46.21 24.33 -12.83
CA GLY A 1173 46.13 24.84 -11.45
C GLY A 1173 46.75 23.94 -10.37
N ALA A 1174 47.21 22.75 -10.75
CA ALA A 1174 47.93 21.80 -9.89
C ALA A 1174 49.43 21.72 -10.23
N ARG A 1175 49.95 22.61 -11.08
CA ARG A 1175 51.29 22.50 -11.66
C ARG A 1175 52.39 22.36 -10.61
N GLN A 1176 52.43 23.23 -9.62
CA GLN A 1176 53.47 23.19 -8.57
C GLN A 1176 53.32 21.93 -7.70
N THR A 1177 52.08 21.52 -7.44
CA THR A 1177 51.73 20.29 -6.70
C THR A 1177 52.21 19.04 -7.44
N ILE A 1178 52.00 18.98 -8.75
CA ILE A 1178 52.44 17.90 -9.65
C ILE A 1178 53.97 17.86 -9.77
N GLU A 1179 54.62 19.00 -10.00
CA GLU A 1179 56.09 19.10 -10.12
C GLU A 1179 56.81 18.73 -8.80
N ARG A 1180 56.23 19.13 -7.65
CA ARG A 1180 56.76 18.89 -6.30
C ARG A 1180 56.55 17.46 -5.80
N HIS A 1181 55.32 16.95 -5.85
CA HIS A 1181 54.95 15.68 -5.20
C HIS A 1181 54.96 14.49 -6.15
N ARG A 1182 54.77 14.73 -7.46
CA ARG A 1182 54.72 13.70 -8.52
C ARG A 1182 53.75 12.56 -8.19
N PRO A 1183 52.47 12.86 -7.86
CA PRO A 1183 51.48 11.84 -7.55
C PRO A 1183 51.20 10.97 -8.78
N PHE A 1184 50.56 9.82 -8.59
CA PHE A 1184 49.83 9.21 -9.70
C PHE A 1184 48.75 10.19 -10.18
N LEU A 1185 48.59 10.33 -11.49
CA LEU A 1185 47.47 11.05 -12.07
C LEU A 1185 46.44 10.03 -12.53
N TYR A 1186 45.16 10.25 -12.24
CA TYR A 1186 44.09 9.42 -12.77
C TYR A 1186 42.98 10.33 -13.28
N VAL A 1187 42.84 10.42 -14.60
CA VAL A 1187 42.12 11.52 -15.25
C VAL A 1187 41.13 10.96 -16.25
N GLU A 1188 39.87 11.39 -16.15
CA GLU A 1188 38.83 11.10 -17.14
C GLU A 1188 39.19 11.68 -18.51
N ASN A 1189 38.85 10.96 -19.56
CA ASN A 1189 39.23 11.27 -20.94
C ASN A 1189 38.21 10.69 -21.94
N ASP A 1190 36.92 10.94 -21.69
CA ASP A 1190 35.79 10.60 -22.54
C ASP A 1190 35.68 11.50 -23.79
N ARG A 1191 36.02 12.79 -23.62
CA ARG A 1191 35.91 13.87 -24.61
C ARG A 1191 37.02 13.80 -25.65
N ALA A 1192 36.76 13.01 -26.69
CA ALA A 1192 37.66 12.80 -27.83
C ALA A 1192 38.26 14.10 -28.42
N GLU A 1193 37.54 15.22 -28.43
CA GLU A 1193 38.02 16.51 -28.94
C GLU A 1193 38.97 17.26 -28.00
N GLN A 1194 38.96 16.96 -26.70
CA GLN A 1194 39.94 17.46 -25.72
C GLN A 1194 41.10 16.48 -25.50
N SER A 1195 40.90 15.19 -25.80
CA SER A 1195 41.79 14.08 -25.48
C SER A 1195 43.25 14.31 -25.88
N ALA A 1196 43.50 14.76 -27.11
CA ALA A 1196 44.86 15.02 -27.60
C ALA A 1196 45.58 16.13 -26.82
N ALA A 1197 44.88 17.20 -26.46
CA ALA A 1197 45.43 18.32 -25.69
C ALA A 1197 45.69 17.93 -24.23
N LEU A 1198 44.80 17.11 -23.64
CA LEU A 1198 44.96 16.57 -22.29
C LEU A 1198 46.15 15.60 -22.20
N VAL A 1199 46.26 14.65 -23.15
CA VAL A 1199 47.39 13.73 -23.29
C VAL A 1199 48.72 14.48 -23.47
N GLN A 1200 48.74 15.54 -24.29
CA GLN A 1200 49.92 16.39 -24.47
C GLN A 1200 50.29 17.15 -23.18
N LEU A 1201 49.29 17.67 -22.45
CA LEU A 1201 49.51 18.36 -21.17
C LEU A 1201 50.09 17.42 -20.11
N MET A 1202 49.53 16.22 -19.92
CA MET A 1202 50.04 15.24 -18.96
C MET A 1202 51.46 14.77 -19.33
N ARG A 1203 51.74 14.54 -20.63
CA ARG A 1203 53.11 14.27 -21.13
C ARG A 1203 54.07 15.41 -20.81
N SER A 1204 53.63 16.68 -20.90
CA SER A 1204 54.47 17.85 -20.58
C SER A 1204 54.90 17.95 -19.11
N PHE A 1205 54.18 17.29 -18.19
CA PHE A 1205 54.57 17.15 -16.78
C PHE A 1205 55.48 15.93 -16.50
N GLY A 1206 55.97 15.23 -17.52
CA GLY A 1206 56.89 14.10 -17.37
C GLY A 1206 56.23 12.75 -17.06
N TYR A 1207 54.98 12.55 -17.49
CA TYR A 1207 54.22 11.31 -17.26
C TYR A 1207 54.27 10.36 -18.46
N ARG A 1208 54.46 9.07 -18.18
CA ARG A 1208 54.00 7.98 -19.04
C ARG A 1208 52.51 7.77 -18.79
N LEU A 1209 51.76 7.47 -19.84
CA LEU A 1209 50.30 7.46 -19.80
C LEU A 1209 49.78 6.10 -20.24
N PHE A 1210 48.77 5.57 -19.57
CA PHE A 1210 48.17 4.27 -19.89
C PHE A 1210 46.65 4.39 -19.94
N TRP A 1211 46.03 3.78 -20.95
CA TRP A 1211 44.59 3.68 -21.05
C TRP A 1211 44.04 2.73 -19.99
N HIS A 1212 43.06 3.20 -19.21
CA HIS A 1212 42.26 2.38 -18.30
C HIS A 1212 40.78 2.57 -18.64
N THR A 1213 40.15 1.53 -19.19
CA THR A 1213 38.77 1.59 -19.70
C THR A 1213 37.89 0.49 -19.10
N PRO A 1214 37.66 0.47 -17.77
CA PRO A 1214 36.86 -0.55 -17.12
C PRO A 1214 35.36 -0.40 -17.47
N PRO A 1215 34.63 -1.51 -17.71
CA PRO A 1215 33.18 -1.46 -17.87
C PRO A 1215 32.52 -1.04 -16.55
N LEU A 1216 31.42 -0.29 -16.63
CA LEU A 1216 30.62 0.05 -15.43
C LEU A 1216 29.92 -1.18 -14.84
N PHE A 1217 29.74 -2.23 -15.64
CA PHE A 1217 29.22 -3.52 -15.21
C PHE A 1217 30.34 -4.50 -14.83
N ASN A 1218 30.20 -5.08 -13.63
CA ASN A 1218 31.04 -6.16 -13.13
C ASN A 1218 30.21 -7.45 -13.04
N PRO A 1219 30.58 -8.56 -13.72
CA PRO A 1219 29.88 -9.85 -13.58
C PRO A 1219 29.90 -10.44 -12.16
N ARG A 1220 30.81 -9.98 -11.28
CA ARG A 1220 30.90 -10.35 -9.87
C ARG A 1220 30.57 -9.16 -8.95
N ASN A 1221 29.55 -8.40 -9.34
CA ASN A 1221 29.05 -7.26 -8.57
C ASN A 1221 28.44 -7.69 -7.23
N TYR A 1222 28.35 -6.74 -6.31
CA TYR A 1222 27.97 -6.94 -4.92
C TYR A 1222 26.54 -7.47 -4.72
N PHE A 1223 25.65 -7.27 -5.69
CA PHE A 1223 24.30 -7.85 -5.67
C PHE A 1223 24.15 -9.16 -6.47
N GLY A 1224 25.21 -9.67 -7.09
CA GLY A 1224 25.14 -10.88 -7.92
C GLY A 1224 24.21 -10.73 -9.14
N ASN A 1225 23.91 -9.49 -9.55
CA ASN A 1225 22.99 -9.23 -10.65
C ASN A 1225 23.69 -9.46 -11.99
N GLU A 1226 23.36 -10.56 -12.66
CA GLU A 1226 23.98 -10.96 -13.93
C GLU A 1226 23.61 -10.06 -15.13
N GLN A 1227 22.52 -9.26 -15.02
CA GLN A 1227 22.04 -8.45 -16.14
C GLN A 1227 22.87 -7.18 -16.31
N ASN A 1228 23.68 -7.13 -17.39
CA ASN A 1228 24.37 -5.90 -17.78
C ASN A 1228 23.40 -4.89 -18.43
N VAL A 1229 22.97 -3.88 -17.67
CA VAL A 1229 22.16 -2.75 -18.15
C VAL A 1229 22.96 -1.56 -18.69
N PHE A 1230 24.29 -1.59 -18.57
CA PHE A 1230 25.19 -0.58 -19.15
C PHE A 1230 25.72 -1.01 -20.53
N ASP A 1231 25.46 -2.25 -20.93
CA ASP A 1231 25.89 -2.85 -22.20
C ASP A 1231 27.39 -2.65 -22.43
N THR A 1232 27.77 -1.78 -23.37
CA THR A 1232 29.16 -1.51 -23.77
C THR A 1232 29.76 -0.25 -23.13
N ILE A 1233 29.05 0.39 -22.18
CA ILE A 1233 29.55 1.60 -21.50
C ILE A 1233 30.68 1.26 -20.51
N ALA A 1234 31.81 1.92 -20.71
CA ALA A 1234 32.99 1.90 -19.87
C ALA A 1234 33.37 3.31 -19.41
N SER A 1235 34.02 3.40 -18.26
CA SER A 1235 34.65 4.64 -17.76
C SER A 1235 35.95 4.86 -18.54
N PHE A 1236 36.13 5.99 -19.25
CA PHE A 1236 37.29 6.21 -20.13
C PHE A 1236 38.36 7.06 -19.44
N ASN A 1237 39.44 6.43 -18.96
CA ASN A 1237 40.45 7.11 -18.15
C ASN A 1237 41.88 6.95 -18.67
N VAL A 1238 42.74 7.89 -18.26
CA VAL A 1238 44.20 7.83 -18.42
C VAL A 1238 44.87 7.78 -17.04
N LEU A 1239 45.59 6.68 -16.79
CA LEU A 1239 46.54 6.57 -15.70
C LEU A 1239 47.87 7.23 -16.11
N GLY A 1240 48.26 8.28 -15.39
CA GLY A 1240 49.59 8.89 -15.49
C GLY A 1240 50.54 8.37 -14.41
N VAL A 1241 51.67 7.81 -14.84
CA VAL A 1241 52.80 7.42 -13.99
C VAL A 1241 53.99 8.32 -14.31
N HIS A 1242 54.46 9.12 -13.35
CA HIS A 1242 55.61 10.01 -13.56
C HIS A 1242 56.87 9.19 -13.87
N GLN A 1243 57.72 9.64 -14.80
CA GLN A 1243 58.89 8.89 -15.29
C GLN A 1243 59.92 8.52 -14.19
N SER A 1244 59.91 9.19 -13.03
CA SER A 1244 60.74 8.83 -11.88
C SER A 1244 60.17 7.70 -11.00
N ILE A 1245 58.92 7.29 -11.21
CA ILE A 1245 58.28 6.20 -10.46
C ILE A 1245 58.60 4.88 -11.15
N ARG A 1246 59.33 3.99 -10.45
CA ARG A 1246 59.59 2.62 -10.92
C ARG A 1246 58.40 1.71 -10.60
N ALA A 1247 57.32 1.86 -11.35
CA ALA A 1247 56.21 0.92 -11.39
C ALA A 1247 56.32 0.06 -12.66
N ASP A 1248 56.09 -1.24 -12.53
CA ASP A 1248 55.86 -2.14 -13.67
C ASP A 1248 54.35 -2.16 -13.94
N ILE A 1249 53.96 -1.80 -15.17
CA ILE A 1249 52.55 -1.62 -15.54
C ILE A 1249 52.16 -2.75 -16.50
N GLN A 1250 51.50 -3.76 -15.95
CA GLN A 1250 51.02 -4.93 -16.67
C GLN A 1250 49.51 -4.82 -16.92
N GLY A 1251 49.03 -5.32 -18.05
CA GLY A 1251 47.60 -5.36 -18.40
C GLY A 1251 47.00 -4.06 -18.96
N LEU A 1252 47.64 -2.90 -18.78
CA LEU A 1252 47.20 -1.63 -19.37
C LEU A 1252 48.01 -1.29 -20.63
N ARG A 1253 47.35 -0.69 -21.63
CA ARG A 1253 48.00 -0.25 -22.87
C ARG A 1253 48.55 1.17 -22.71
N GLU A 1254 49.85 1.35 -22.94
CA GLU A 1254 50.47 2.69 -22.97
C GLU A 1254 49.85 3.55 -24.08
N VAL A 1255 49.64 4.84 -23.84
CA VAL A 1255 49.08 5.80 -24.80
C VAL A 1255 50.16 6.17 -25.81
N GLU A 1256 49.86 6.06 -27.10
CA GLU A 1256 50.72 6.45 -28.24
C GLU A 1256 50.77 7.97 -28.45
#